data_AF-A0AA47P6R3-F1
#
_entry.id   AF-A0AA47P6R3-F1
#
_cell.length_a   1.000
_cell.length_b   1.000
_cell.length_c   1.000
_cell.angle_alpha   90.00
_cell.angle_beta   90.00
_cell.angle_gamma   90.00
#
_symmetry.space_group_name_H-M   'P 1'
#
loop_
_entity.id
_entity.type
_entity.pdbx_description
1 polymer ?
#
loop_
_entity_poly.entity_id
_entity_poly.type
_entity_poly.pdbx_seq_one_letter_code
_entity_poly.pdbx_strand_id
1 'polypeptide(L)'
;MDIRKFFRPPPPQTNTARATAEPYQNRIPAAEKELQEPTASEQPQLASGSNTAAQAPPAERSEREREHADYNANPRCSGLSQTQGHDHSGPPDDLGEDKPAQIILKKFPSRLFNGQKRSFVALWYNQRDWLEYSVKAEAAFCFACRKFGTVDSVFTKSGYCDWKHAAERGLRKHAECKEHMESVAKWRERVKRADSGQEISTLVNEGQLARNRYYIGAIIDMLQFLAINRLPLRGSVEAFNSQGDASCGLFLSLFEYSVRKDPELEKILQTIPQNARYTSHDIQNELIKIMSDILTEEIVHEVSDSWFTIKVDGTRDPTGCENISIVIRFVAEDFEVRERLLTIATADVGDAKTLANTIITELRRVGLSTSKILSQVYDGASVMSGKHGGVQKILQDMLAREIPYVHCFNHQLHLVVINAMSSEGAIEDFFGVCGSLYKFIKKPTVAVHYKGDTLKRLLEQRWTGHLATVTVVLKSFDDIFSLLSEIDSNRAFGTDLRIEAAGLIRAVSEPSFEFIGRFVQKILQLLDAPNKMLQSEQMDLLSGMRLVKSASECVAQLRSESEFNNILGQCKEKERPQKRKRMVNKSLQGYVVEETVGQQQGDTDEGDTELRRLFYSTLDAAFKHALTFGASTAMCENSFSTLKSVLTDNRLSMLHQRKAHLVQLAFERDLTKRFTTEWKEAVMKRFNSGRRRLQLY
;
A
#
# COMPACT_ATOMS: atom_id res chain seq x y z
N MET A 1 22.15 38.09 -6.50
CA MET A 1 21.93 37.78 -7.94
C MET A 1 20.68 38.53 -8.40
N ASP A 2 20.79 39.39 -9.40
CA ASP A 2 19.75 40.33 -9.83
C ASP A 2 18.78 39.67 -10.83
N ILE A 3 17.52 39.50 -10.41
CA ILE A 3 16.42 38.80 -11.12
C ILE A 3 15.97 39.52 -12.40
N ARG A 4 16.44 40.75 -12.66
CA ARG A 4 16.00 41.56 -13.81
C ARG A 4 16.54 41.13 -15.18
N LYS A 5 17.38 40.09 -15.26
CA LYS A 5 17.96 39.60 -16.54
C LYS A 5 17.13 38.51 -17.24
N PHE A 6 16.12 37.91 -16.60
CA PHE A 6 15.34 36.80 -17.18
C PHE A 6 14.14 37.23 -18.05
N PHE A 7 13.78 38.51 -18.08
CA PHE A 7 12.59 38.99 -18.80
C PHE A 7 12.92 40.15 -19.75
N ARG A 8 13.75 39.91 -20.78
CA ARG A 8 13.79 40.80 -21.96
C ARG A 8 13.07 40.12 -23.13
N PRO A 9 12.03 40.74 -23.72
CA PRO A 9 11.47 40.27 -24.98
C PRO A 9 12.44 40.54 -26.14
N PRO A 10 12.42 39.72 -27.22
CA PRO A 10 13.28 39.91 -28.37
C PRO A 10 12.85 41.14 -29.20
N PRO A 11 13.78 41.78 -29.94
CA PRO A 11 13.46 42.95 -30.75
C PRO A 11 12.63 42.57 -31.99
N PRO A 12 11.80 43.49 -32.51
CA PRO A 12 10.95 43.22 -33.67
C PRO A 12 11.80 43.21 -34.95
N GLN A 13 11.71 42.12 -35.72
CA GLN A 13 12.24 42.06 -37.08
C GLN A 13 11.15 42.44 -38.08
N THR A 14 11.45 43.47 -38.88
CA THR A 14 10.63 43.97 -39.99
C THR A 14 10.74 43.07 -41.22
N ASN A 15 9.58 42.78 -41.81
CA ASN A 15 9.36 42.05 -43.06
C ASN A 15 10.10 42.62 -44.28
N THR A 16 10.57 41.75 -45.17
CA THR A 16 10.35 41.82 -46.64
C THR A 16 10.81 40.54 -47.34
N ALA A 17 9.90 39.81 -48.02
CA ALA A 17 9.97 39.47 -49.45
C ALA A 17 9.07 38.26 -49.83
N ARG A 18 8.55 38.35 -51.05
CA ARG A 18 7.44 37.64 -51.71
C ARG A 18 7.75 36.21 -52.21
N ALA A 19 6.68 35.40 -52.22
CA ALA A 19 6.16 34.50 -53.26
C ALA A 19 7.03 33.35 -53.83
N THR A 20 6.52 32.11 -53.75
CA THR A 20 5.84 31.37 -54.86
C THR A 20 5.30 30.03 -54.36
N ALA A 21 4.24 29.52 -55.00
CA ALA A 21 3.48 28.33 -54.63
C ALA A 21 3.83 27.08 -55.49
N GLU A 22 3.39 25.91 -54.97
CA GLU A 22 3.17 24.59 -55.60
C GLU A 22 4.33 23.53 -55.61
N PRO A 23 4.05 22.21 -55.87
CA PRO A 23 3.50 21.25 -54.90
C PRO A 23 4.22 19.86 -54.89
N TYR A 24 3.84 18.97 -53.95
CA TYR A 24 3.91 17.49 -53.95
C TYR A 24 5.16 16.75 -54.50
N GLN A 25 5.80 15.88 -53.69
CA GLN A 25 5.99 14.45 -54.02
C GLN A 25 6.68 13.60 -52.93
N ASN A 26 6.12 12.40 -52.75
CA ASN A 26 6.69 11.22 -52.10
C ASN A 26 8.15 10.95 -52.50
N ARG A 27 8.97 10.44 -51.58
CA ARG A 27 9.97 9.38 -51.87
C ARG A 27 10.46 8.67 -50.61
N ILE A 28 10.17 7.38 -50.58
CA ILE A 28 10.84 6.31 -49.83
C ILE A 28 12.32 6.27 -50.26
N PRO A 29 13.23 5.82 -49.39
CA PRO A 29 14.04 4.67 -49.79
C PRO A 29 14.15 3.59 -48.70
N ALA A 30 13.84 2.37 -49.12
CA ALA A 30 14.31 1.14 -48.53
C ALA A 30 15.73 0.84 -49.06
N ALA A 31 16.58 0.24 -48.22
CA ALA A 31 17.62 -0.69 -48.65
C ALA A 31 18.09 -1.53 -47.45
N GLU A 32 17.72 -2.80 -47.50
CA GLU A 32 18.23 -3.92 -46.72
C GLU A 32 19.67 -4.28 -47.10
N LYS A 33 20.37 -4.94 -46.17
CA LYS A 33 21.26 -6.13 -46.30
C LYS A 33 22.21 -6.19 -45.11
N GLU A 34 22.58 -7.30 -44.48
CA GLU A 34 22.21 -8.71 -44.47
C GLU A 34 23.17 -9.34 -43.41
N LEU A 35 22.65 -10.32 -42.67
CA LEU A 35 23.31 -11.48 -42.02
C LEU A 35 24.64 -11.32 -41.25
N GLN A 36 24.63 -11.76 -39.97
CA GLN A 36 25.25 -13.04 -39.56
C GLN A 36 24.93 -13.39 -38.09
N GLU A 37 24.37 -14.58 -37.88
CA GLU A 37 24.33 -15.28 -36.58
C GLU A 37 25.74 -15.72 -36.15
N PRO A 38 25.92 -16.06 -34.85
CA PRO A 38 26.26 -17.47 -34.60
C PRO A 38 25.55 -18.11 -33.40
N THR A 39 25.48 -19.43 -33.51
CA THR A 39 24.92 -20.47 -32.65
C THR A 39 25.77 -20.87 -31.44
N ALA A 40 25.07 -21.16 -30.33
CA ALA A 40 25.16 -22.31 -29.40
C ALA A 40 26.42 -22.65 -28.54
N SER A 41 26.10 -23.32 -27.41
CA SER A 41 26.92 -23.97 -26.35
C SER A 41 27.43 -23.03 -25.24
N GLU A 42 27.32 -23.29 -23.94
CA GLU A 42 27.45 -24.54 -23.17
C GLU A 42 26.61 -24.54 -21.87
N GLN A 43 26.12 -25.72 -21.47
CA GLN A 43 25.79 -26.07 -20.08
C GLN A 43 27.05 -26.56 -19.35
N PRO A 44 27.05 -26.59 -18.01
CA PRO A 44 27.43 -27.85 -17.35
C PRO A 44 26.44 -28.30 -16.26
N GLN A 45 26.29 -29.62 -16.17
CA GLN A 45 25.56 -30.36 -15.15
C GLN A 45 26.48 -30.89 -14.02
N LEU A 46 25.85 -31.18 -12.88
CA LEU A 46 26.00 -32.35 -11.97
C LEU A 46 27.12 -32.45 -10.91
N ALA A 47 26.67 -32.53 -9.65
CA ALA A 47 26.92 -33.63 -8.67
C ALA A 47 25.94 -33.40 -7.48
N SER A 48 24.96 -34.23 -7.08
CA SER A 48 24.80 -35.67 -6.77
C SER A 48 24.97 -36.02 -5.28
N GLY A 49 23.94 -36.68 -4.71
CA GLY A 49 23.96 -37.44 -3.43
C GLY A 49 22.65 -37.28 -2.62
N SER A 50 21.53 -37.98 -2.89
CA SER A 50 21.15 -39.39 -2.61
C SER A 50 20.61 -39.66 -1.19
N ASN A 51 19.33 -40.05 -1.08
CA ASN A 51 18.80 -41.30 -0.46
C ASN A 51 17.26 -41.22 -0.22
N THR A 52 16.46 -41.96 -0.99
CA THR A 52 15.67 -43.19 -0.63
C THR A 52 14.58 -42.97 0.43
N ALA A 53 13.31 -43.41 0.30
CA ALA A 53 12.84 -44.72 -0.16
C ALA A 53 11.33 -44.69 -0.56
N ALA A 54 10.94 -45.74 -1.29
CA ALA A 54 9.61 -46.03 -1.84
C ALA A 54 8.64 -46.67 -0.83
N GLN A 55 7.32 -46.59 -1.10
CA GLN A 55 6.42 -47.76 -1.23
C GLN A 55 4.97 -47.36 -1.57
N ALA A 56 4.37 -48.15 -2.47
CA ALA A 56 2.98 -48.11 -2.92
C ALA A 56 2.05 -48.94 -1.98
N PRO A 57 0.71 -48.77 -2.04
CA PRO A 57 -0.24 -49.38 -1.11
C PRO A 57 -0.89 -50.67 -1.65
N PRO A 58 -1.49 -51.51 -0.78
CA PRO A 58 -2.46 -52.51 -1.19
C PRO A 58 -3.91 -52.12 -0.82
N ALA A 59 -4.83 -52.64 -1.63
CA ALA A 59 -6.28 -52.56 -1.52
C ALA A 59 -6.84 -53.61 -0.53
N GLU A 60 -8.07 -53.39 0.00
CA GLU A 60 -9.20 -54.33 -0.06
C GLU A 60 -10.47 -53.84 0.70
N ARG A 61 -11.63 -54.01 0.02
CA ARG A 61 -13.02 -54.38 0.47
C ARG A 61 -13.74 -53.56 1.59
N SER A 62 -15.07 -53.38 1.60
CA SER A 62 -16.22 -53.94 0.87
C SER A 62 -17.53 -53.16 1.16
N GLU A 63 -18.45 -53.12 0.18
CA GLU A 63 -19.94 -53.28 0.24
C GLU A 63 -20.76 -52.43 1.26
N ARG A 64 -21.92 -51.82 0.95
CA ARG A 64 -23.13 -52.12 0.16
C ARG A 64 -23.78 -50.75 -0.21
N GLU A 65 -24.72 -50.53 -1.14
CA GLU A 65 -25.92 -51.27 -1.56
C GLU A 65 -26.25 -50.95 -3.04
N ARG A 66 -26.80 -51.96 -3.72
CA ARG A 66 -27.46 -51.86 -5.03
C ARG A 66 -28.95 -51.73 -4.75
N GLU A 67 -29.68 -50.99 -5.58
CA GLU A 67 -30.97 -51.44 -6.13
C GLU A 67 -31.45 -50.51 -7.25
N HIS A 68 -32.14 -51.11 -8.23
CA HIS A 68 -32.76 -50.54 -9.43
C HIS A 68 -31.88 -50.27 -10.67
N ALA A 69 -31.51 -51.35 -11.36
CA ALA A 69 -31.36 -51.34 -12.81
C ALA A 69 -31.89 -52.64 -13.39
N ASP A 70 -33.13 -52.62 -13.91
CA ASP A 70 -33.59 -53.64 -14.83
C ASP A 70 -34.54 -53.00 -15.85
N TYR A 71 -34.49 -53.52 -17.09
CA TYR A 71 -35.17 -53.07 -18.32
C TYR A 71 -34.50 -51.97 -19.17
N ASN A 72 -33.50 -52.37 -19.96
CA ASN A 72 -33.54 -52.22 -21.43
C ASN A 72 -32.36 -52.96 -22.09
N ALA A 73 -32.52 -54.27 -22.25
CA ALA A 73 -31.72 -55.03 -23.21
C ALA A 73 -32.33 -54.87 -24.61
N ASN A 74 -31.52 -54.44 -25.59
CA ASN A 74 -31.78 -54.72 -27.00
C ASN A 74 -30.63 -55.62 -27.51
N PRO A 75 -30.91 -56.63 -28.34
CA PRO A 75 -30.01 -57.76 -28.56
C PRO A 75 -28.83 -57.40 -29.48
N ARG A 76 -27.67 -57.97 -29.14
CA ARG A 76 -26.43 -57.96 -29.93
C ARG A 76 -26.70 -58.52 -31.33
N CYS A 77 -26.29 -57.79 -32.37
CA CYS A 77 -26.09 -58.34 -33.71
C CYS A 77 -24.58 -58.47 -33.94
N SER A 78 -24.10 -59.71 -33.87
CA SER A 78 -22.73 -60.14 -34.18
C SER A 78 -22.62 -60.49 -35.66
N GLY A 79 -21.62 -59.93 -36.36
CA GLY A 79 -21.22 -60.40 -37.70
C GLY A 79 -20.36 -59.44 -38.54
N LEU A 80 -19.04 -59.45 -38.28
CA LEU A 80 -17.89 -59.16 -39.18
C LEU A 80 -17.78 -57.73 -39.78
N SER A 81 -16.63 -57.05 -39.83
CA SER A 81 -15.23 -57.50 -39.97
C SER A 81 -14.27 -56.41 -39.42
N GLN A 82 -13.13 -56.86 -38.91
CA GLN A 82 -12.04 -56.01 -38.43
C GLN A 82 -11.44 -55.19 -39.58
N THR A 83 -11.41 -53.87 -39.45
CA THR A 83 -10.28 -53.06 -39.91
C THR A 83 -10.01 -51.95 -38.89
N GLN A 84 -8.79 -52.01 -38.34
CA GLN A 84 -7.97 -50.97 -37.72
C GLN A 84 -8.63 -49.99 -36.74
N GLY A 85 -8.23 -50.13 -35.48
CA GLY A 85 -8.62 -49.27 -34.38
C GLY A 85 -8.18 -47.82 -34.57
N HIS A 86 -9.09 -46.93 -34.21
CA HIS A 86 -8.76 -45.65 -33.62
C HIS A 86 -9.64 -45.52 -32.37
N ASP A 87 -9.01 -45.63 -31.20
CA ASP A 87 -9.58 -45.16 -29.94
C ASP A 87 -9.74 -43.64 -30.05
N HIS A 88 -10.91 -43.21 -30.50
CA HIS A 88 -11.39 -41.84 -30.33
C HIS A 88 -12.57 -41.88 -29.37
N SER A 89 -12.31 -41.56 -28.11
CA SER A 89 -13.32 -41.38 -27.06
C SER A 89 -14.10 -40.07 -27.23
N GLY A 90 -14.63 -39.82 -28.42
CA GLY A 90 -15.37 -38.62 -28.78
C GLY A 90 -16.37 -38.87 -29.92
N PRO A 91 -17.41 -38.03 -30.07
CA PRO A 91 -18.38 -38.15 -31.14
C PRO A 91 -17.71 -38.02 -32.52
N PRO A 92 -18.26 -38.63 -33.59
CA PRO A 92 -17.73 -38.53 -34.94
C PRO A 92 -17.53 -37.08 -35.40
N ASP A 93 -16.44 -36.81 -36.11
CA ASP A 93 -16.04 -35.50 -36.62
C ASP A 93 -16.85 -35.03 -37.84
N ASP A 94 -17.76 -35.87 -38.37
CA ASP A 94 -18.68 -35.55 -39.45
C ASP A 94 -20.07 -35.07 -38.96
N LEU A 95 -20.21 -34.82 -37.66
CA LEU A 95 -21.40 -34.19 -37.05
C LEU A 95 -21.25 -32.66 -37.00
N GLY A 96 -22.36 -31.93 -36.89
CA GLY A 96 -22.35 -30.47 -36.98
C GLY A 96 -21.85 -29.80 -35.69
N GLU A 97 -21.03 -28.75 -35.80
CA GLU A 97 -20.50 -28.06 -34.61
C GLU A 97 -21.45 -26.96 -34.10
N ASP A 98 -21.92 -26.08 -34.99
CA ASP A 98 -22.79 -24.96 -34.64
C ASP A 98 -24.28 -25.21 -34.89
N LYS A 99 -24.60 -26.13 -35.81
CA LYS A 99 -25.96 -26.51 -36.19
C LYS A 99 -26.03 -28.00 -36.55
N PRO A 100 -27.22 -28.64 -36.45
CA PRO A 100 -27.40 -30.05 -36.79
C PRO A 100 -26.97 -30.38 -38.23
N ALA A 101 -26.17 -31.43 -38.41
CA ALA A 101 -25.78 -31.96 -39.72
C ALA A 101 -26.84 -32.93 -40.27
N GLN A 102 -27.72 -32.42 -41.14
CA GLN A 102 -28.78 -33.19 -41.81
C GLN A 102 -28.41 -33.52 -43.27
N ILE A 103 -27.49 -34.46 -43.44
CA ILE A 103 -27.03 -34.85 -44.78
C ILE A 103 -28.06 -35.71 -45.52
N ILE A 104 -28.24 -35.46 -46.83
CA ILE A 104 -29.13 -36.25 -47.68
C ILE A 104 -28.26 -37.02 -48.69
N LEU A 105 -28.16 -38.34 -48.51
CA LEU A 105 -27.44 -39.23 -49.42
C LEU A 105 -28.39 -39.75 -50.50
N LYS A 106 -27.87 -39.95 -51.74
CA LYS A 106 -28.60 -40.65 -52.80
C LYS A 106 -29.03 -42.06 -52.36
N LYS A 107 -28.25 -42.68 -51.47
CA LYS A 107 -28.55 -43.95 -50.83
C LYS A 107 -27.84 -44.02 -49.47
N PHE A 108 -28.59 -44.20 -48.40
CA PHE A 108 -28.02 -44.41 -47.07
C PHE A 108 -27.51 -45.86 -46.91
N PRO A 109 -26.42 -46.08 -46.15
CA PRO A 109 -25.97 -47.43 -45.79
C PRO A 109 -27.10 -48.27 -45.21
N SER A 110 -27.25 -49.49 -45.72
CA SER A 110 -28.32 -50.40 -45.33
C SER A 110 -27.79 -51.50 -44.43
N ARG A 111 -28.43 -51.71 -43.28
CA ARG A 111 -28.15 -52.78 -42.33
C ARG A 111 -29.20 -53.87 -42.44
N LEU A 112 -28.81 -55.12 -42.18
CA LEU A 112 -29.68 -56.28 -42.24
C LEU A 112 -30.44 -56.43 -40.93
N PHE A 113 -31.77 -56.40 -40.99
CA PHE A 113 -32.67 -56.67 -39.87
C PHE A 113 -33.63 -57.79 -40.26
N ASN A 114 -33.50 -58.97 -39.66
CA ASN A 114 -34.34 -60.13 -39.94
C ASN A 114 -34.50 -60.43 -41.45
N GLY A 115 -33.38 -60.43 -42.20
CA GLY A 115 -33.37 -60.69 -43.65
C GLY A 115 -33.73 -59.49 -44.53
N GLN A 116 -34.24 -58.39 -43.98
CA GLN A 116 -34.57 -57.18 -44.73
C GLN A 116 -33.47 -56.11 -44.58
N LYS A 117 -33.02 -55.54 -45.69
CA LYS A 117 -32.13 -54.38 -45.68
C LYS A 117 -32.93 -53.13 -45.33
N ARG A 118 -32.57 -52.48 -44.22
CA ARG A 118 -33.14 -51.19 -43.79
C ARG A 118 -32.04 -50.16 -43.65
N SER A 119 -32.34 -48.91 -43.96
CA SER A 119 -31.40 -47.79 -43.87
C SER A 119 -32.04 -46.61 -43.14
N PHE A 120 -31.23 -45.63 -42.79
CA PHE A 120 -31.74 -44.32 -42.38
C PHE A 120 -32.63 -43.72 -43.48
N VAL A 121 -33.69 -43.02 -43.08
CA VAL A 121 -34.66 -42.37 -43.98
C VAL A 121 -34.61 -40.87 -43.77
N ALA A 122 -34.21 -40.12 -44.81
CA ALA A 122 -34.07 -38.66 -44.75
C ALA A 122 -35.37 -37.93 -44.35
N LEU A 123 -36.55 -38.50 -44.63
CA LEU A 123 -37.84 -37.94 -44.20
C LEU A 123 -37.96 -37.81 -42.68
N TRP A 124 -37.15 -38.51 -41.88
CA TRP A 124 -37.16 -38.35 -40.43
C TRP A 124 -36.67 -36.98 -39.96
N TYR A 125 -35.93 -36.25 -40.79
CA TYR A 125 -35.51 -34.87 -40.52
C TYR A 125 -36.68 -33.88 -40.49
N ASN A 126 -37.72 -34.09 -41.29
CA ASN A 126 -38.83 -33.13 -41.48
C ASN A 126 -39.59 -32.80 -40.17
N GLN A 127 -39.54 -33.69 -39.19
CA GLN A 127 -40.20 -33.51 -37.88
C GLN A 127 -39.18 -33.39 -36.73
N ARG A 128 -37.88 -33.43 -37.03
CA ARG A 128 -36.80 -33.56 -36.04
C ARG A 128 -35.58 -32.78 -36.51
N ASP A 129 -35.61 -31.48 -36.29
CA ASP A 129 -34.49 -30.60 -36.64
C ASP A 129 -33.24 -30.82 -35.78
N TRP A 130 -33.38 -31.41 -34.59
CA TRP A 130 -32.27 -31.83 -33.73
C TRP A 130 -31.52 -33.08 -34.22
N LEU A 131 -32.07 -33.83 -35.18
CA LEU A 131 -31.55 -35.13 -35.62
C LEU A 131 -30.38 -34.95 -36.59
N GLU A 132 -29.27 -35.65 -36.34
CA GLU A 132 -28.08 -35.69 -37.19
C GLU A 132 -27.81 -37.11 -37.68
N TYR A 133 -27.10 -37.28 -38.80
CA TYR A 133 -26.62 -38.59 -39.25
C TYR A 133 -25.12 -38.51 -39.58
N SER A 134 -24.34 -39.40 -39.00
CA SER A 134 -22.90 -39.57 -39.31
C SER A 134 -22.75 -40.66 -40.37
N VAL A 135 -22.04 -40.35 -41.46
CA VAL A 135 -21.65 -41.35 -42.47
C VAL A 135 -20.58 -42.27 -41.89
N LYS A 136 -19.64 -41.72 -41.12
CA LYS A 136 -18.53 -42.48 -40.53
C LYS A 136 -19.00 -43.52 -39.53
N ALA A 137 -19.96 -43.16 -38.67
CA ALA A 137 -20.54 -44.08 -37.70
C ALA A 137 -21.76 -44.86 -38.25
N GLU A 138 -22.25 -44.49 -39.44
CA GLU A 138 -23.50 -44.96 -40.04
C GLU A 138 -24.68 -44.97 -39.05
N ALA A 139 -24.78 -43.93 -38.23
CA ALA A 139 -25.71 -43.86 -37.11
C ALA A 139 -26.25 -42.45 -36.90
N ALA A 140 -27.42 -42.37 -36.26
CA ALA A 140 -28.11 -41.12 -35.99
C ALA A 140 -27.78 -40.58 -34.60
N PHE A 141 -27.61 -39.26 -34.49
CA PHE A 141 -27.27 -38.56 -33.26
C PHE A 141 -28.26 -37.43 -32.99
N CYS A 142 -28.30 -36.93 -31.76
CA CYS A 142 -29.07 -35.74 -31.39
C CYS A 142 -28.12 -34.58 -31.11
N PHE A 143 -28.18 -33.55 -31.95
CA PHE A 143 -27.37 -32.34 -31.82
C PHE A 143 -27.57 -31.68 -30.44
N ALA A 144 -28.83 -31.48 -30.05
CA ALA A 144 -29.19 -30.82 -28.81
C ALA A 144 -28.63 -31.56 -27.59
N CYS A 145 -28.81 -32.89 -27.52
CA CYS A 145 -28.29 -33.69 -26.42
C CYS A 145 -26.76 -33.75 -26.41
N ARG A 146 -26.10 -33.83 -27.58
CA ARG A 146 -24.64 -33.88 -27.68
C ARG A 146 -23.99 -32.58 -27.22
N LYS A 147 -24.61 -31.43 -27.50
CA LYS A 147 -24.05 -30.10 -27.19
C LYS A 147 -24.49 -29.53 -25.84
N PHE A 148 -25.68 -29.89 -25.35
CA PHE A 148 -26.30 -29.27 -24.16
C PHE A 148 -26.72 -30.25 -23.07
N GLY A 149 -26.60 -31.56 -23.31
CA GLY A 149 -26.93 -32.61 -22.36
C GLY A 149 -25.85 -32.78 -21.29
N THR A 150 -26.28 -33.26 -20.12
CA THR A 150 -25.39 -33.58 -18.97
C THR A 150 -25.21 -35.09 -18.77
N VAL A 151 -25.99 -35.90 -19.48
CA VAL A 151 -26.02 -37.36 -19.37
C VAL A 151 -25.75 -37.99 -20.72
N ASP A 152 -24.83 -38.95 -20.73
CA ASP A 152 -24.50 -39.70 -21.93
C ASP A 152 -25.62 -40.68 -22.31
N SER A 153 -25.99 -40.67 -23.59
CA SER A 153 -26.98 -41.57 -24.18
C SER A 153 -26.51 -42.15 -25.51
N VAL A 154 -27.25 -43.15 -26.02
CA VAL A 154 -27.04 -43.73 -27.37
C VAL A 154 -27.03 -42.64 -28.45
N PHE A 155 -27.82 -41.58 -28.30
CA PHE A 155 -27.89 -40.47 -29.26
C PHE A 155 -26.73 -39.45 -29.14
N THR A 156 -25.79 -39.65 -28.21
CA THR A 156 -24.66 -38.74 -27.98
C THR A 156 -23.29 -39.41 -28.13
N LYS A 157 -23.14 -40.69 -27.74
CA LYS A 157 -21.87 -41.42 -27.78
C LYS A 157 -21.78 -42.43 -28.92
N SER A 158 -22.64 -43.45 -28.91
CA SER A 158 -22.52 -44.61 -29.81
C SER A 158 -23.30 -44.47 -31.12
N GLY A 159 -24.28 -43.57 -31.17
CA GLY A 159 -25.17 -43.39 -32.31
C GLY A 159 -26.31 -44.42 -32.35
N TYR A 160 -27.50 -43.96 -32.73
CA TYR A 160 -28.68 -44.80 -32.90
C TYR A 160 -28.73 -45.40 -34.31
N CYS A 161 -28.83 -46.72 -34.42
CA CYS A 161 -28.81 -47.41 -35.72
C CYS A 161 -29.91 -48.48 -35.90
N ASP A 162 -30.89 -48.58 -34.98
CA ASP A 162 -32.01 -49.52 -35.08
C ASP A 162 -33.10 -48.97 -36.03
N TRP A 163 -32.84 -49.08 -37.33
CA TRP A 163 -33.73 -48.58 -38.39
C TRP A 163 -35.10 -49.25 -38.41
N LYS A 164 -35.24 -50.44 -37.82
CA LYS A 164 -36.53 -51.14 -37.72
C LYS A 164 -37.51 -50.39 -36.82
N HIS A 165 -37.03 -49.81 -35.72
CA HIS A 165 -37.88 -49.16 -34.71
C HIS A 165 -37.69 -47.64 -34.63
N ALA A 166 -36.96 -47.05 -35.58
CA ALA A 166 -36.58 -45.64 -35.55
C ALA A 166 -37.77 -44.68 -35.45
N ALA A 167 -38.78 -44.81 -36.32
CA ALA A 167 -39.87 -43.84 -36.41
C ALA A 167 -40.84 -43.89 -35.21
N GLU A 168 -41.24 -45.10 -34.79
CA GLU A 168 -42.34 -45.30 -33.82
C GLU A 168 -41.85 -45.41 -32.37
N ARG A 169 -40.61 -45.91 -32.15
CA ARG A 169 -40.10 -46.20 -30.80
C ARG A 169 -38.84 -45.41 -30.49
N GLY A 170 -37.78 -45.55 -31.29
CA GLY A 170 -36.47 -44.99 -30.98
C GLY A 170 -36.45 -43.47 -30.93
N LEU A 171 -36.68 -42.84 -32.08
CA LEU A 171 -36.61 -41.38 -32.21
C LEU A 171 -37.75 -40.68 -31.46
N ARG A 172 -38.94 -41.30 -31.43
CA ARG A 172 -40.09 -40.75 -30.70
C ARG A 172 -39.88 -40.76 -29.19
N LYS A 173 -39.48 -41.89 -28.60
CA LYS A 173 -39.21 -41.95 -27.15
C LYS A 173 -38.06 -41.06 -26.73
N HIS A 174 -37.04 -40.91 -27.58
CA HIS A 174 -35.97 -39.96 -27.30
C HIS A 174 -36.51 -38.53 -27.25
N ALA A 175 -37.35 -38.14 -28.22
CA ALA A 175 -37.95 -36.81 -28.25
C ALA A 175 -38.84 -36.49 -27.03
N GLU A 176 -39.53 -37.50 -26.50
CA GLU A 176 -40.40 -37.39 -25.32
C GLU A 176 -39.63 -37.47 -23.98
N CYS A 177 -38.32 -37.73 -24.03
CA CYS A 177 -37.47 -37.90 -22.84
C CYS A 177 -37.18 -36.54 -22.16
N LYS A 178 -37.18 -36.51 -20.82
CA LYS A 178 -36.99 -35.27 -20.05
C LYS A 178 -35.65 -34.59 -20.37
N GLU A 179 -34.58 -35.38 -20.43
CA GLU A 179 -33.21 -34.95 -20.72
C GLU A 179 -33.10 -34.36 -22.13
N HIS A 180 -33.84 -34.93 -23.09
CA HIS A 180 -33.93 -34.39 -24.44
C HIS A 180 -34.64 -33.05 -24.46
N MET A 181 -35.82 -32.94 -23.82
CA MET A 181 -36.58 -31.70 -23.76
C MET A 181 -35.78 -30.56 -23.12
N GLU A 182 -35.05 -30.83 -22.04
CA GLU A 182 -34.15 -29.85 -21.40
C GLU A 182 -33.00 -29.43 -22.32
N SER A 183 -32.39 -30.39 -23.03
CA SER A 183 -31.31 -30.11 -23.98
C SER A 183 -31.79 -29.29 -25.19
N VAL A 184 -32.98 -29.61 -25.71
CA VAL A 184 -33.62 -28.86 -26.79
C VAL A 184 -34.01 -27.46 -26.33
N ALA A 185 -34.52 -27.29 -25.11
CA ALA A 185 -34.82 -25.96 -24.56
C ALA A 185 -33.56 -25.07 -24.53
N LYS A 186 -32.44 -25.57 -24.00
CA LYS A 186 -31.15 -24.87 -23.99
C LYS A 186 -30.64 -24.54 -25.40
N TRP A 187 -30.79 -25.47 -26.34
CA TRP A 187 -30.40 -25.25 -27.73
C TRP A 187 -31.24 -24.17 -28.40
N ARG A 188 -32.57 -24.24 -28.28
CA ARG A 188 -33.49 -23.23 -28.82
C ARG A 188 -33.21 -21.84 -28.26
N GLU A 189 -32.88 -21.78 -26.98
CA GLU A 189 -32.45 -20.55 -26.34
C GLU A 189 -31.16 -20.01 -27.00
N ARG A 190 -30.15 -20.85 -27.25
CA ARG A 190 -28.93 -20.44 -27.99
C ARG A 190 -29.24 -19.96 -29.41
N VAL A 191 -30.11 -20.63 -30.15
CA VAL A 191 -30.48 -20.21 -31.51
C VAL A 191 -31.19 -18.85 -31.47
N LYS A 192 -32.11 -18.64 -30.54
CA LYS A 192 -32.74 -17.33 -30.31
C LYS A 192 -31.72 -16.24 -29.90
N ARG A 193 -30.69 -16.58 -29.10
CA ARG A 193 -29.60 -15.66 -28.71
C ARG A 193 -28.72 -15.25 -29.91
N ALA A 194 -28.50 -16.16 -30.87
CA ALA A 194 -27.70 -15.88 -32.06
C ALA A 194 -28.45 -14.99 -33.08
N ASP A 195 -29.77 -15.19 -33.22
CA ASP A 195 -30.60 -14.42 -34.15
C ASP A 195 -30.99 -13.02 -33.62
N SER A 196 -30.94 -12.81 -32.30
CA SER A 196 -31.34 -11.54 -31.67
C SER A 196 -30.18 -10.61 -31.27
N GLY A 197 -28.93 -11.07 -31.34
CA GLY A 197 -27.74 -10.25 -31.02
C GLY A 197 -27.71 -9.71 -29.57
N GLN A 198 -28.58 -10.19 -28.68
CA GLN A 198 -28.69 -9.73 -27.31
C GLN A 198 -27.90 -10.65 -26.37
N GLU A 199 -26.76 -10.17 -25.89
CA GLU A 199 -26.11 -10.69 -24.69
C GLU A 199 -27.02 -10.41 -23.47
N ILE A 200 -27.26 -11.46 -22.67
CA ILE A 200 -27.66 -11.49 -21.25
C ILE A 200 -28.24 -10.15 -20.70
N SER A 201 -29.49 -9.80 -20.98
CA SER A 201 -30.12 -8.65 -20.30
C SER A 201 -31.55 -8.87 -19.80
N THR A 202 -32.08 -10.10 -19.77
CA THR A 202 -33.50 -10.31 -19.37
C THR A 202 -33.76 -11.42 -18.36
N LEU A 203 -32.72 -11.96 -17.70
CA LEU A 203 -32.92 -12.91 -16.58
C LEU A 203 -32.09 -12.60 -15.32
N VAL A 204 -31.60 -11.36 -15.15
CA VAL A 204 -31.33 -10.86 -13.80
C VAL A 204 -32.47 -9.92 -13.47
N ASN A 205 -33.38 -10.38 -12.60
CA ASN A 205 -34.46 -9.58 -12.05
C ASN A 205 -33.88 -8.23 -11.60
N GLU A 206 -34.43 -7.10 -12.03
CA GLU A 206 -33.96 -5.77 -11.61
C GLU A 206 -33.89 -5.67 -10.08
N GLY A 207 -34.80 -6.34 -9.38
CA GLY A 207 -34.77 -6.47 -7.93
C GLY A 207 -33.59 -7.29 -7.40
N GLN A 208 -33.12 -8.32 -8.11
CA GLN A 208 -31.91 -9.06 -7.75
C GLN A 208 -30.65 -8.23 -8.00
N LEU A 209 -30.58 -7.50 -9.12
CA LEU A 209 -29.46 -6.57 -9.39
C LEU A 209 -29.40 -5.49 -8.32
N ALA A 210 -30.53 -4.88 -7.97
CA ALA A 210 -30.62 -3.87 -6.92
C ALA A 210 -30.14 -4.42 -5.56
N ARG A 211 -30.56 -5.64 -5.19
CA ARG A 211 -30.09 -6.30 -3.96
C ARG A 211 -28.59 -6.58 -3.95
N ASN A 212 -28.06 -7.08 -5.06
CA ASN A 212 -26.62 -7.35 -5.17
C ASN A 212 -25.81 -6.06 -5.07
N ARG A 213 -26.24 -4.98 -5.75
CA ARG A 213 -25.62 -3.65 -5.64
C ARG A 213 -25.70 -3.09 -4.23
N TYR A 214 -26.84 -3.25 -3.55
CA TYR A 214 -27.00 -2.82 -2.17
C TYR A 214 -26.00 -3.53 -1.24
N TYR A 215 -25.87 -4.85 -1.38
CA TYR A 215 -24.93 -5.65 -0.60
C TYR A 215 -23.47 -5.26 -0.82
N ILE A 216 -23.04 -5.15 -2.09
CA ILE A 216 -21.67 -4.72 -2.42
C ILE A 216 -21.43 -3.27 -1.98
N GLY A 217 -22.42 -2.40 -2.14
CA GLY A 217 -22.38 -1.02 -1.66
C GLY A 217 -22.11 -0.94 -0.16
N ALA A 218 -22.78 -1.76 0.64
CA ALA A 218 -22.55 -1.82 2.09
C ALA A 218 -21.12 -2.27 2.43
N ILE A 219 -20.54 -3.23 1.68
CA ILE A 219 -19.14 -3.64 1.85
C ILE A 219 -18.20 -2.46 1.55
N ILE A 220 -18.44 -1.71 0.47
CA ILE A 220 -17.65 -0.53 0.09
C ILE A 220 -17.74 0.53 1.20
N ASP A 221 -18.93 0.78 1.75
CA ASP A 221 -19.14 1.74 2.84
C ASP A 221 -18.35 1.37 4.11
N MET A 222 -18.29 0.09 4.45
CA MET A 222 -17.50 -0.40 5.59
C MET A 222 -16.00 -0.21 5.36
N LEU A 223 -15.50 -0.52 4.16
CA LEU A 223 -14.10 -0.30 3.80
C LEU A 223 -13.73 1.18 3.83
N GLN A 224 -14.60 2.03 3.25
CA GLN A 224 -14.47 3.49 3.26
C GLN A 224 -14.43 4.02 4.69
N PHE A 225 -15.34 3.56 5.56
CA PHE A 225 -15.39 3.96 6.97
C PHE A 225 -14.08 3.63 7.69
N LEU A 226 -13.57 2.40 7.54
CA LEU A 226 -12.34 1.98 8.21
C LEU A 226 -11.12 2.77 7.70
N ALA A 227 -11.02 2.97 6.38
CA ALA A 227 -9.93 3.74 5.78
C ALA A 227 -9.92 5.20 6.26
N ILE A 228 -11.08 5.89 6.18
CA ILE A 228 -11.23 7.29 6.60
C ILE A 228 -10.87 7.49 8.08
N ASN A 229 -11.21 6.52 8.92
CA ASN A 229 -10.96 6.58 10.36
C ASN A 229 -9.59 6.01 10.75
N ARG A 230 -8.76 5.61 9.78
CA ARG A 230 -7.42 5.04 10.00
C ARG A 230 -7.45 3.80 10.91
N LEU A 231 -8.50 3.00 10.79
CA LEU A 231 -8.72 1.83 11.61
C LEU A 231 -8.19 0.57 10.91
N PRO A 232 -7.59 -0.38 11.65
CA PRO A 232 -7.13 -1.62 11.06
C PRO A 232 -8.33 -2.46 10.59
N LEU A 233 -8.24 -3.08 9.42
CA LEU A 233 -9.30 -3.97 8.92
C LEU A 233 -9.25 -5.34 9.59
N ARG A 234 -8.06 -5.81 9.98
CA ARG A 234 -7.80 -7.19 10.46
C ARG A 234 -7.33 -7.20 11.92
N GLY A 235 -7.64 -8.28 12.62
CA GLY A 235 -7.12 -8.62 13.96
C GLY A 235 -5.88 -9.53 13.87
N SER A 236 -5.46 -10.10 14.99
CA SER A 236 -4.29 -10.99 15.08
C SER A 236 -4.49 -12.39 14.49
N VAL A 237 -5.73 -12.78 14.13
CA VAL A 237 -6.05 -14.11 13.61
C VAL A 237 -6.84 -14.00 12.30
N GLU A 238 -6.46 -14.80 11.30
CA GLU A 238 -7.18 -14.96 10.03
C GLU A 238 -8.39 -15.89 10.21
N ALA A 239 -9.34 -15.54 11.08
CA ALA A 239 -10.43 -16.45 11.42
C ALA A 239 -11.64 -16.27 10.48
N PHE A 240 -11.69 -17.07 9.41
CA PHE A 240 -12.95 -17.32 8.68
C PHE A 240 -13.82 -18.42 9.32
N ASN A 241 -13.31 -19.12 10.34
CA ASN A 241 -13.94 -20.34 10.86
C ASN A 241 -14.23 -20.37 12.37
N SER A 242 -13.98 -19.30 13.13
CA SER A 242 -14.26 -19.25 14.57
C SER A 242 -15.52 -18.43 14.83
N GLN A 243 -16.70 -19.05 14.79
CA GLN A 243 -17.89 -18.45 15.40
C GLN A 243 -17.63 -18.31 16.90
N GLY A 244 -17.33 -17.09 17.36
CA GLY A 244 -17.29 -16.77 18.79
C GLY A 244 -15.98 -16.19 19.34
N ASP A 245 -14.90 -16.09 18.57
CA ASP A 245 -13.67 -15.47 19.08
C ASP A 245 -13.58 -13.98 18.79
N ALA A 246 -13.16 -13.21 19.80
CA ALA A 246 -12.85 -11.78 19.76
C ALA A 246 -11.66 -11.41 18.83
N SER A 247 -11.31 -12.29 17.88
CA SER A 247 -10.17 -12.20 16.97
C SER A 247 -10.57 -11.99 15.51
N CYS A 248 -11.86 -12.01 15.17
CA CYS A 248 -12.34 -11.61 13.85
C CYS A 248 -12.03 -10.11 13.65
N GLY A 249 -11.29 -9.76 12.59
CA GLY A 249 -10.83 -8.39 12.37
C GLY A 249 -11.96 -7.36 12.31
N LEU A 250 -11.64 -6.09 12.60
CA LEU A 250 -12.63 -5.02 12.74
C LEU A 250 -13.56 -4.87 11.54
N PHE A 251 -13.13 -5.21 10.32
CA PHE A 251 -14.01 -5.27 9.15
C PHE A 251 -15.14 -6.28 9.32
N LEU A 252 -14.86 -7.49 9.79
CA LEU A 252 -15.89 -8.50 10.01
C LEU A 252 -16.79 -8.12 11.18
N SER A 253 -16.24 -7.55 12.26
CA SER A 253 -17.05 -7.04 13.38
C SER A 253 -17.99 -5.91 12.93
N LEU A 254 -17.50 -5.00 12.07
CA LEU A 254 -18.31 -3.94 11.49
C LEU A 254 -19.36 -4.50 10.52
N PHE A 255 -19.01 -5.53 9.74
CA PHE A 255 -19.95 -6.22 8.86
C PHE A 255 -21.09 -6.87 9.65
N GLU A 256 -20.79 -7.63 10.70
CA GLU A 256 -21.79 -8.22 11.59
C GLU A 256 -22.62 -7.15 12.30
N TYR A 257 -22.00 -6.04 12.71
CA TYR A 257 -22.70 -4.91 13.30
C TYR A 257 -23.70 -4.28 12.32
N SER A 258 -23.27 -4.02 11.08
CA SER A 258 -24.13 -3.44 10.04
C SER A 258 -25.28 -4.38 9.68
N VAL A 259 -25.03 -5.68 9.53
CA VAL A 259 -26.09 -6.69 9.29
C VAL A 259 -27.13 -6.68 10.42
N ARG A 260 -26.70 -6.57 11.69
CA ARG A 260 -27.62 -6.52 12.84
C ARG A 260 -28.47 -5.24 12.88
N LYS A 261 -27.97 -4.14 12.32
CA LYS A 261 -28.63 -2.82 12.34
C LYS A 261 -29.46 -2.54 11.10
N ASP A 262 -29.23 -3.28 10.03
CA ASP A 262 -29.88 -3.12 8.74
C ASP A 262 -30.65 -4.40 8.37
N PRO A 263 -31.98 -4.44 8.64
CA PRO A 263 -32.82 -5.60 8.35
C PRO A 263 -32.85 -5.97 6.86
N GLU A 264 -32.65 -5.01 5.96
CA GLU A 264 -32.62 -5.28 4.52
C GLU A 264 -31.31 -5.98 4.13
N LEU A 265 -30.17 -5.52 4.68
CA LEU A 265 -28.89 -6.19 4.50
C LEU A 265 -28.90 -7.62 5.07
N GLU A 266 -29.51 -7.82 6.24
CA GLU A 266 -29.69 -9.15 6.84
C GLU A 266 -30.51 -10.08 5.92
N LYS A 267 -31.63 -9.59 5.40
CA LYS A 267 -32.48 -10.34 4.48
C LYS A 267 -31.74 -10.69 3.19
N ILE A 268 -30.96 -9.76 2.63
CA ILE A 268 -30.15 -10.02 1.43
C ILE A 268 -29.07 -11.07 1.72
N LEU A 269 -28.38 -10.97 2.85
CA LEU A 269 -27.32 -11.91 3.23
C LEU A 269 -27.80 -13.36 3.32
N GLN A 270 -29.04 -13.60 3.76
CA GLN A 270 -29.66 -14.93 3.79
C GLN A 270 -29.84 -15.54 2.38
N THR A 271 -29.94 -14.70 1.35
CA THR A 271 -30.11 -15.14 -0.05
C THR A 271 -28.80 -15.26 -0.82
N ILE A 272 -27.71 -14.67 -0.33
CA ILE A 272 -26.41 -14.70 -0.99
C ILE A 272 -25.74 -16.06 -0.77
N PRO A 273 -25.29 -16.74 -1.84
CA PRO A 273 -24.52 -17.97 -1.71
C PRO A 273 -23.28 -17.78 -0.84
N GLN A 274 -22.95 -18.76 0.00
CA GLN A 274 -21.83 -18.66 0.93
C GLN A 274 -20.48 -18.35 0.23
N ASN A 275 -20.28 -18.89 -0.97
CA ASN A 275 -19.12 -18.65 -1.83
C ASN A 275 -19.14 -17.32 -2.60
N ALA A 276 -20.15 -16.48 -2.37
CA ALA A 276 -20.34 -15.16 -2.97
C ALA A 276 -20.52 -14.05 -1.92
N ARG A 277 -20.17 -14.31 -0.65
CA ARG A 277 -20.24 -13.31 0.42
C ARG A 277 -19.26 -12.16 0.26
N TYR A 278 -18.17 -12.34 -0.49
CA TYR A 278 -17.22 -11.25 -0.77
C TYR A 278 -16.63 -10.53 0.45
N THR A 279 -16.68 -11.16 1.62
CA THR A 279 -16.07 -10.66 2.86
C THR A 279 -14.62 -11.10 3.01
N SER A 280 -14.08 -11.90 2.08
CA SER A 280 -12.71 -12.42 2.16
C SER A 280 -11.67 -11.32 2.02
N HIS A 281 -10.48 -11.59 2.55
CA HIS A 281 -9.41 -10.63 2.54
C HIS A 281 -8.92 -10.27 1.13
N ASP A 282 -9.01 -11.20 0.19
CA ASP A 282 -8.68 -10.97 -1.23
C ASP A 282 -9.63 -9.97 -1.86
N ILE A 283 -10.93 -10.12 -1.60
CA ILE A 283 -11.96 -9.24 -2.14
C ILE A 283 -11.88 -7.86 -1.49
N GLN A 284 -11.60 -7.79 -0.18
CA GLN A 284 -11.30 -6.51 0.48
C GLN A 284 -10.13 -5.81 -0.20
N ASN A 285 -9.02 -6.52 -0.47
CA ASN A 285 -7.84 -5.95 -1.12
C ASN A 285 -8.14 -5.48 -2.55
N GLU A 286 -8.92 -6.25 -3.30
CA GLU A 286 -9.35 -5.90 -4.65
C GLU A 286 -10.21 -4.63 -4.65
N LEU A 287 -11.23 -4.55 -3.79
CA LEU A 287 -12.07 -3.35 -3.66
C LEU A 287 -11.26 -2.13 -3.23
N ILE A 288 -10.36 -2.27 -2.25
CA ILE A 288 -9.47 -1.19 -1.82
C ILE A 288 -8.59 -0.70 -2.98
N LYS A 289 -8.07 -1.62 -3.80
CA LYS A 289 -7.29 -1.27 -4.99
C LYS A 289 -8.16 -0.48 -5.98
N ILE A 290 -9.36 -0.96 -6.29
CA ILE A 290 -10.28 -0.27 -7.21
C ILE A 290 -10.62 1.14 -6.69
N MET A 291 -10.89 1.28 -5.40
CA MET A 291 -11.14 2.59 -4.78
C MET A 291 -9.92 3.52 -4.90
N SER A 292 -8.72 3.01 -4.61
CA SER A 292 -7.46 3.75 -4.76
C SER A 292 -7.18 4.14 -6.23
N ASP A 293 -7.47 3.27 -7.19
CA ASP A 293 -7.33 3.56 -8.63
C ASP A 293 -8.29 4.69 -9.06
N ILE A 294 -9.56 4.66 -8.64
CA ILE A 294 -10.55 5.72 -8.92
C ILE A 294 -10.12 7.04 -8.29
N LEU A 295 -9.64 7.00 -7.04
CA LEU A 295 -9.16 8.20 -6.35
C LEU A 295 -7.94 8.79 -7.07
N THR A 296 -7.03 7.94 -7.55
CA THR A 296 -5.85 8.38 -8.31
C THR A 296 -6.27 9.05 -9.63
N GLU A 297 -7.26 8.52 -10.32
CA GLU A 297 -7.80 9.13 -11.54
C GLU A 297 -8.41 10.51 -11.27
N GLU A 298 -9.12 10.68 -10.15
CA GLU A 298 -9.62 12.00 -9.74
C GLU A 298 -8.47 12.97 -9.46
N ILE A 299 -7.42 12.53 -8.77
CA ILE A 299 -6.24 13.38 -8.54
C ILE A 299 -5.64 13.82 -9.87
N VAL A 300 -5.48 12.90 -10.82
CA VAL A 300 -4.95 13.22 -12.16
C VAL A 300 -5.88 14.18 -12.91
N HIS A 301 -7.19 13.99 -12.79
CA HIS A 301 -8.19 14.90 -13.34
C HIS A 301 -8.11 16.30 -12.71
N GLU A 302 -7.97 16.40 -11.38
CA GLU A 302 -7.77 17.68 -10.69
C GLU A 302 -6.48 18.38 -11.13
N VAL A 303 -5.39 17.63 -11.35
CA VAL A 303 -4.12 18.18 -11.88
C VAL A 303 -4.33 18.70 -13.31
N SER A 304 -5.09 17.98 -14.14
CA SER A 304 -5.39 18.35 -15.53
C SER A 304 -4.08 18.64 -16.31
N ASP A 305 -3.99 19.77 -17.02
CA ASP A 305 -2.78 20.22 -17.74
C ASP A 305 -1.86 21.14 -16.90
N SER A 306 -2.09 21.22 -15.59
CA SER A 306 -1.35 22.12 -14.69
C SER A 306 0.10 21.72 -14.52
N TRP A 307 0.96 22.72 -14.31
CA TRP A 307 2.32 22.50 -13.84
C TRP A 307 2.30 22.09 -12.37
N PHE A 308 3.17 21.17 -12.00
CA PHE A 308 3.15 20.61 -10.65
C PHE A 308 4.54 20.41 -10.06
N THR A 309 4.63 20.52 -8.74
CA THR A 309 5.83 20.20 -7.97
C THR A 309 5.71 18.79 -7.40
N ILE A 310 6.78 18.00 -7.53
CA ILE A 310 6.87 16.68 -6.91
C ILE A 310 7.53 16.81 -5.54
N LYS A 311 6.92 16.22 -4.52
CA LYS A 311 7.45 16.14 -3.17
C LYS A 311 7.58 14.67 -2.81
N VAL A 312 8.79 14.23 -2.51
CA VAL A 312 9.06 12.82 -2.16
C VAL A 312 9.82 12.75 -0.85
N ASP A 313 9.37 11.83 -0.03
CA ASP A 313 10.01 11.51 1.24
C ASP A 313 9.92 10.00 1.43
N GLY A 314 10.81 9.46 2.23
CA GLY A 314 11.09 8.04 2.29
C GLY A 314 11.29 7.56 3.71
N THR A 315 10.90 6.31 3.96
CA THR A 315 11.32 5.62 5.17
C THR A 315 11.71 4.19 4.86
N ARG A 316 12.77 3.73 5.52
CA ARG A 316 13.20 2.35 5.44
C ARG A 316 12.34 1.47 6.34
N ASP A 317 11.91 0.32 5.83
CA ASP A 317 11.20 -0.67 6.64
C ASP A 317 12.14 -1.73 7.24
N PRO A 318 11.64 -2.56 8.18
CA PRO A 318 12.45 -3.58 8.83
C PRO A 318 13.00 -4.64 7.87
N THR A 319 12.36 -4.83 6.70
CA THR A 319 12.85 -5.72 5.63
C THR A 319 13.99 -5.10 4.82
N GLY A 320 14.27 -3.81 5.04
CA GLY A 320 15.37 -3.10 4.41
C GLY A 320 14.99 -2.36 3.14
N CYS A 321 13.72 -2.45 2.69
CA CYS A 321 13.19 -1.76 1.52
C CYS A 321 12.85 -0.30 1.86
N GLU A 322 12.91 0.57 0.86
CA GLU A 322 12.50 1.97 1.01
C GLU A 322 11.07 2.17 0.54
N ASN A 323 10.23 2.75 1.40
CA ASN A 323 8.88 3.15 1.04
C ASN A 323 8.88 4.66 0.85
N ILE A 324 8.62 5.12 -0.37
CA ILE A 324 8.57 6.55 -0.72
C ILE A 324 7.13 7.02 -0.94
N SER A 325 6.77 8.15 -0.35
CA SER A 325 5.52 8.83 -0.65
C SER A 325 5.74 9.81 -1.78
N ILE A 326 4.87 9.80 -2.78
CA ILE A 326 4.92 10.74 -3.91
C ILE A 326 3.71 11.65 -3.79
N VAL A 327 3.96 12.91 -3.42
CA VAL A 327 2.96 13.96 -3.28
C VAL A 327 3.13 14.96 -4.42
N ILE A 328 2.01 15.42 -4.98
CA ILE A 328 1.97 16.39 -6.06
C ILE A 328 1.32 17.66 -5.56
N ARG A 329 2.00 18.79 -5.73
CA ARG A 329 1.48 20.13 -5.44
C ARG A 329 1.23 20.89 -6.75
N PHE A 330 0.03 21.39 -6.95
CA PHE A 330 -0.38 22.08 -8.18
C PHE A 330 -1.39 23.19 -7.87
N VAL A 331 -1.66 24.03 -8.86
CA VAL A 331 -2.75 25.02 -8.83
C VAL A 331 -3.90 24.42 -9.61
N ALA A 332 -5.06 24.24 -8.98
CA ALA A 332 -6.25 23.71 -9.62
C ALA A 332 -6.95 24.79 -10.48
N GLU A 333 -7.98 24.38 -11.24
CA GLU A 333 -8.72 25.28 -12.15
C GLU A 333 -9.43 26.44 -11.43
N ASP A 334 -9.75 26.27 -10.14
CA ASP A 334 -10.30 27.31 -9.27
C ASP A 334 -9.23 28.27 -8.71
N PHE A 335 -7.99 28.17 -9.18
CA PHE A 335 -6.82 28.92 -8.74
C PHE A 335 -6.37 28.64 -7.30
N GLU A 336 -6.91 27.59 -6.68
CA GLU A 336 -6.49 27.16 -5.35
C GLU A 336 -5.29 26.22 -5.43
N VAL A 337 -4.37 26.37 -4.48
CA VAL A 337 -3.22 25.47 -4.36
C VAL A 337 -3.67 24.20 -3.67
N ARG A 338 -3.44 23.06 -4.32
CA ARG A 338 -3.76 21.74 -3.77
C ARG A 338 -2.53 20.87 -3.69
N GLU A 339 -2.52 20.00 -2.70
CA GLU A 339 -1.53 18.94 -2.54
C GLU A 339 -2.25 17.61 -2.46
N ARG A 340 -1.82 16.63 -3.27
CA ARG A 340 -2.41 15.30 -3.35
C ARG A 340 -1.36 14.22 -3.23
N LEU A 341 -1.56 13.26 -2.33
CA LEU A 341 -0.79 12.03 -2.25
C LEU A 341 -1.15 11.14 -3.43
N LEU A 342 -0.26 11.11 -4.43
CA LEU A 342 -0.46 10.30 -5.62
C LEU A 342 -0.36 8.81 -5.31
N THR A 343 0.69 8.40 -4.59
CA THR A 343 0.92 6.99 -4.25
C THR A 343 2.00 6.85 -3.18
N ILE A 344 2.08 5.66 -2.60
CA ILE A 344 3.25 5.20 -1.84
C ILE A 344 3.88 4.05 -2.62
N ALA A 345 5.08 4.27 -3.12
CA ALA A 345 5.84 3.28 -3.86
C ALA A 345 6.86 2.60 -2.94
N THR A 346 7.17 1.33 -3.23
CA THR A 346 8.23 0.59 -2.53
C THR A 346 9.36 0.34 -3.51
N ALA A 347 10.58 0.67 -3.11
CA ALA A 347 11.82 0.37 -3.81
C ALA A 347 12.60 -0.68 -3.02
N ASP A 348 13.00 -1.75 -3.70
CA ASP A 348 13.78 -2.84 -3.08
C ASP A 348 15.18 -2.38 -2.67
N VAL A 349 15.71 -1.35 -3.35
CA VAL A 349 17.02 -0.76 -3.09
C VAL A 349 16.88 0.75 -2.94
N GLY A 350 17.47 1.29 -1.87
CA GLY A 350 17.48 2.72 -1.55
C GLY A 350 18.57 3.53 -2.26
N ASP A 351 18.94 3.15 -3.49
CA ASP A 351 19.90 3.92 -4.28
C ASP A 351 19.20 4.98 -5.14
N ALA A 352 19.93 6.04 -5.46
CA ALA A 352 19.37 7.21 -6.14
C ALA A 352 18.77 6.89 -7.53
N LYS A 353 19.33 5.91 -8.25
CA LYS A 353 18.85 5.52 -9.58
C LYS A 353 17.54 4.77 -9.49
N THR A 354 17.45 3.81 -8.57
CA THR A 354 16.22 3.05 -8.31
C THR A 354 15.10 3.99 -7.87
N LEU A 355 15.36 4.90 -6.93
CA LEU A 355 14.36 5.88 -6.47
C LEU A 355 13.88 6.80 -7.60
N ALA A 356 14.80 7.37 -8.39
CA ALA A 356 14.44 8.24 -9.53
C ALA A 356 13.58 7.49 -10.57
N ASN A 357 13.95 6.25 -10.89
CA ASN A 357 13.16 5.39 -11.79
C ASN A 357 11.77 5.11 -11.25
N THR A 358 11.64 4.79 -9.96
CA THR A 358 10.36 4.55 -9.31
C THR A 358 9.47 5.78 -9.38
N ILE A 359 9.99 6.98 -9.08
CA ILE A 359 9.23 8.24 -9.18
C ILE A 359 8.69 8.44 -10.59
N ILE A 360 9.54 8.34 -11.61
CA ILE A 360 9.13 8.54 -13.01
C ILE A 360 8.15 7.46 -13.48
N THR A 361 8.36 6.22 -13.06
CA THR A 361 7.47 5.10 -13.40
C THR A 361 6.07 5.31 -12.84
N GLU A 362 5.94 5.73 -11.59
CA GLU A 362 4.64 6.01 -10.98
C GLU A 362 3.93 7.19 -11.65
N LEU A 363 4.64 8.28 -11.97
CA LEU A 363 4.06 9.41 -12.69
C LEU A 363 3.54 9.00 -14.09
N ARG A 364 4.32 8.21 -14.83
CA ARG A 364 3.93 7.71 -16.15
C ARG A 364 2.77 6.72 -16.08
N ARG A 365 2.75 5.85 -15.06
CA ARG A 365 1.69 4.85 -14.85
C ARG A 365 0.31 5.50 -14.75
N VAL A 366 0.23 6.65 -14.09
CA VAL A 366 -1.04 7.38 -13.90
C VAL A 366 -1.33 8.39 -15.02
N GLY A 367 -0.46 8.50 -16.03
CA GLY A 367 -0.65 9.38 -17.18
C GLY A 367 -0.23 10.85 -16.95
N LEU A 368 0.47 11.17 -15.86
CA LEU A 368 0.95 12.53 -15.63
C LEU A 368 2.18 12.85 -16.48
N SER A 369 2.15 14.01 -17.14
CA SER A 369 3.24 14.42 -18.00
C SER A 369 4.47 14.86 -17.22
N THR A 370 5.56 14.12 -17.34
CA THR A 370 6.87 14.48 -16.76
C THR A 370 7.44 15.81 -17.29
N SER A 371 6.95 16.32 -18.43
CA SER A 371 7.35 17.64 -18.95
C SER A 371 6.78 18.80 -18.13
N LYS A 372 5.71 18.56 -17.37
CA LYS A 372 5.00 19.56 -16.53
C LYS A 372 5.52 19.62 -15.09
N ILE A 373 6.58 18.87 -14.77
CA ILE A 373 7.24 18.95 -13.45
C ILE A 373 7.91 20.32 -13.33
N LEU A 374 7.44 21.15 -12.41
CA LEU A 374 7.95 22.48 -12.15
C LEU A 374 9.19 22.46 -11.26
N SER A 375 9.14 21.68 -10.17
CA SER A 375 10.25 21.55 -9.21
C SER A 375 10.18 20.20 -8.48
N GLN A 376 11.28 19.84 -7.82
CA GLN A 376 11.43 18.60 -7.06
C GLN A 376 11.85 18.89 -5.61
N VAL A 377 11.13 18.33 -4.64
CA VAL A 377 11.31 18.61 -3.21
C VAL A 377 11.60 17.33 -2.44
N TYR A 378 12.80 17.22 -1.84
CA TYR A 378 13.24 16.05 -1.07
C TYR A 378 13.99 16.48 0.20
N ASP A 379 14.32 15.52 1.06
CA ASP A 379 15.27 15.73 2.15
C ASP A 379 16.70 16.01 1.66
N GLY A 380 17.59 16.32 2.59
CA GLY A 380 18.99 16.63 2.34
C GLY A 380 19.89 15.41 2.28
N ALA A 381 19.36 14.18 2.31
CA ALA A 381 20.19 13.00 2.24
C ALA A 381 21.00 13.01 0.93
N SER A 382 22.23 12.52 0.95
CA SER A 382 23.11 12.53 -0.23
C SER A 382 22.52 11.75 -1.41
N VAL A 383 21.74 10.70 -1.13
CA VAL A 383 20.99 9.90 -2.10
C VAL A 383 19.94 10.75 -2.82
N MET A 384 19.25 11.66 -2.12
CA MET A 384 18.20 12.49 -2.70
C MET A 384 18.77 13.77 -3.33
N SER A 385 19.61 14.47 -2.56
CA SER A 385 20.12 15.82 -2.83
C SER A 385 21.52 15.86 -3.45
N GLY A 386 22.12 14.74 -3.81
CA GLY A 386 23.45 14.70 -4.42
C GLY A 386 23.50 15.43 -5.78
N LYS A 387 24.39 16.42 -5.92
CA LYS A 387 24.53 17.24 -7.15
C LYS A 387 25.02 16.48 -8.39
N HIS A 388 25.70 15.35 -8.18
CA HIS A 388 26.33 14.58 -9.26
C HIS A 388 25.71 13.18 -9.45
N GLY A 389 25.04 12.64 -8.42
CA GLY A 389 24.51 11.28 -8.45
C GLY A 389 23.35 11.04 -7.51
N GLY A 390 22.75 12.10 -6.95
CA GLY A 390 21.51 11.97 -6.19
C GLY A 390 20.29 11.96 -7.11
N VAL A 391 19.12 11.61 -6.56
CA VAL A 391 17.83 11.62 -7.26
C VAL A 391 17.62 12.93 -8.00
N GLN A 392 17.97 14.07 -7.38
CA GLN A 392 17.81 15.38 -8.01
C GLN A 392 18.52 15.51 -9.37
N LYS A 393 19.71 14.93 -9.50
CA LYS A 393 20.53 15.03 -10.71
C LYS A 393 20.10 13.98 -11.72
N ILE A 394 19.90 12.75 -11.25
CA ILE A 394 19.46 11.63 -12.09
C ILE A 394 18.12 11.94 -12.75
N LEU A 395 17.15 12.48 -12.01
CA LEU A 395 15.85 12.84 -12.55
C LEU A 395 15.95 13.91 -13.65
N GLN A 396 16.80 14.92 -13.46
CA GLN A 396 17.06 15.95 -14.48
C GLN A 396 17.72 15.36 -15.73
N ASP A 397 18.69 14.45 -15.56
CA ASP A 397 19.37 13.78 -16.66
C ASP A 397 18.42 12.87 -17.45
N MET A 398 17.55 12.12 -16.75
CA MET A 398 16.51 11.28 -17.36
C MET A 398 15.50 12.08 -18.19
N LEU A 399 15.21 13.33 -17.80
CA LEU A 399 14.24 14.21 -18.46
C LEU A 399 14.89 15.23 -19.39
N ALA A 400 16.22 15.23 -19.50
CA ALA A 400 17.01 16.20 -20.27
C ALA A 400 16.60 17.66 -20.02
N ARG A 401 16.28 18.00 -18.76
CA ARG A 401 15.75 19.31 -18.38
C ARG A 401 16.17 19.68 -16.96
N GLU A 402 16.55 20.94 -16.77
CA GLU A 402 16.83 21.48 -15.44
C GLU A 402 15.50 21.63 -14.66
N ILE A 403 15.42 20.96 -13.52
CA ILE A 403 14.26 20.96 -12.63
C ILE A 403 14.77 21.36 -11.25
N PRO A 404 14.42 22.57 -10.77
CA PRO A 404 14.91 23.08 -9.50
C PRO A 404 14.68 22.10 -8.35
N TYR A 405 15.77 21.73 -7.69
CA TYR A 405 15.70 21.01 -6.43
C TYR A 405 15.48 21.98 -5.27
N VAL A 406 14.65 21.52 -4.36
CA VAL A 406 14.22 22.22 -3.17
C VAL A 406 14.48 21.31 -1.97
N HIS A 407 15.28 21.78 -1.03
CA HIS A 407 15.54 21.05 0.21
C HIS A 407 14.39 21.28 1.20
N CYS A 408 13.82 20.19 1.72
CA CYS A 408 12.79 20.21 2.75
C CYS A 408 13.16 21.09 3.96
N PHE A 409 12.42 22.18 4.14
CA PHE A 409 12.56 23.11 5.25
C PHE A 409 12.48 22.47 6.63
N ASN A 410 11.54 21.56 6.80
CA ASN A 410 11.34 20.95 8.11
C ASN A 410 12.55 20.10 8.51
N HIS A 411 13.09 19.38 7.54
CA HIS A 411 14.32 18.62 7.72
C HIS A 411 15.50 19.54 8.00
N GLN A 412 15.64 20.65 7.27
CA GLN A 412 16.68 21.63 7.57
C GLN A 412 16.54 22.23 8.97
N LEU A 413 15.34 22.67 9.37
CA LEU A 413 15.05 23.17 10.72
C LEU A 413 15.46 22.15 11.78
N HIS A 414 15.09 20.89 11.57
CA HIS A 414 15.51 19.82 12.45
C HIS A 414 17.02 19.65 12.52
N LEU A 415 17.72 19.60 11.38
CA LEU A 415 19.18 19.43 11.34
C LEU A 415 19.91 20.59 12.02
N VAL A 416 19.45 21.83 11.81
CA VAL A 416 20.01 23.02 12.44
C VAL A 416 19.90 22.94 13.96
N VAL A 417 18.73 22.58 14.47
CA VAL A 417 18.49 22.46 15.91
C VAL A 417 19.37 21.37 16.51
N ILE A 418 19.40 20.18 15.91
CA ILE A 418 20.22 19.08 16.42
C ILE A 418 21.71 19.42 16.38
N ASN A 419 22.22 19.97 15.27
CA ASN A 419 23.63 20.36 15.17
C ASN A 419 24.01 21.45 16.17
N ALA A 420 23.12 22.41 16.42
CA ALA A 420 23.34 23.44 17.43
C ALA A 420 23.41 22.85 18.85
N MET A 421 22.54 21.89 19.15
CA MET A 421 22.52 21.22 20.46
C MET A 421 23.73 20.30 20.66
N SER A 422 24.17 19.61 19.60
CA SER A 422 25.37 18.77 19.60
C SER A 422 26.68 19.54 19.51
N SER A 423 26.64 20.87 19.37
CA SER A 423 27.86 21.68 19.37
C SER A 423 28.46 21.85 20.77
N GLU A 424 27.68 21.59 21.82
CA GLU A 424 28.08 21.75 23.22
C GLU A 424 27.81 20.48 24.01
N GLY A 425 28.89 19.84 24.50
CA GLY A 425 28.81 18.55 25.20
C GLY A 425 27.92 18.58 26.45
N ALA A 426 27.83 19.73 27.15
CA ALA A 426 26.96 19.89 28.31
C ALA A 426 25.47 19.71 27.97
N ILE A 427 25.05 20.08 26.75
CA ILE A 427 23.68 19.87 26.29
C ILE A 427 23.45 18.38 25.97
N GLU A 428 24.42 17.72 25.34
CA GLU A 428 24.36 16.27 25.09
C GLU A 428 24.27 15.48 26.40
N ASP A 429 25.09 15.83 27.39
CA ASP A 429 25.08 15.25 28.73
C ASP A 429 23.73 15.45 29.42
N PHE A 430 23.15 16.66 29.32
CA PHE A 430 21.81 16.95 29.84
C PHE A 430 20.74 16.03 29.24
N PHE A 431 20.77 15.79 27.93
CA PHE A 431 19.84 14.85 27.29
C PHE A 431 20.13 13.39 27.65
N GLY A 432 21.40 13.04 27.88
CA GLY A 432 21.81 11.75 28.43
C GLY A 432 21.22 11.49 29.81
N VAL A 433 21.23 12.51 30.69
CA VAL A 433 20.58 12.45 32.01
C VAL A 433 19.06 12.30 31.87
N CYS A 434 18.42 13.07 30.98
CA CYS A 434 16.99 12.95 30.68
C CYS A 434 16.61 11.53 30.20
N GLY A 435 17.42 10.93 29.32
CA GLY A 435 17.26 9.55 28.88
C GLY A 435 17.42 8.53 30.02
N SER A 436 18.33 8.79 30.95
CA SER A 436 18.55 7.96 32.14
C SER A 436 17.38 8.06 33.14
N LEU A 437 16.86 9.27 33.38
CA LEU A 437 15.65 9.50 34.18
C LEU A 437 14.44 8.73 33.61
N TYR A 438 14.22 8.80 32.30
CA TYR A 438 13.16 8.05 31.64
C TYR A 438 13.29 6.54 31.86
N LYS A 439 14.50 5.98 31.67
CA LYS A 439 14.76 4.55 31.88
C LYS A 439 14.56 4.15 33.34
N PHE A 440 15.02 4.97 34.29
CA PHE A 440 14.91 4.72 35.72
C PHE A 440 13.45 4.70 36.19
N ILE A 441 12.68 5.75 35.85
CA ILE A 441 11.27 5.89 36.25
C ILE A 441 10.39 4.81 35.62
N LYS A 442 10.73 4.33 34.42
CA LYS A 442 9.98 3.27 33.74
C LYS A 442 10.16 1.87 34.36
N LYS A 443 11.14 1.68 35.25
CA LYS A 443 11.31 0.39 35.95
C LYS A 443 10.04 0.09 36.75
N PRO A 444 9.45 -1.12 36.66
CA PRO A 444 8.19 -1.43 37.34
C PRO A 444 8.19 -1.13 38.84
N THR A 445 9.31 -1.38 39.52
CA THR A 445 9.51 -1.12 40.95
C THR A 445 9.59 0.36 41.31
N VAL A 446 9.86 1.24 40.35
CA VAL A 446 9.98 2.69 40.53
C VAL A 446 8.71 3.40 40.06
N ALA A 447 8.15 2.96 38.92
CA ALA A 447 6.97 3.56 38.30
C ALA A 447 5.76 3.66 39.24
N VAL A 448 5.59 2.68 40.14
CA VAL A 448 4.50 2.64 41.14
C VAL A 448 4.59 3.81 42.14
N HIS A 449 5.80 4.32 42.40
CA HIS A 449 6.04 5.39 43.35
C HIS A 449 6.05 6.79 42.71
N TYR A 450 6.12 6.87 41.38
CA TYR A 450 6.21 8.14 40.67
C TYR A 450 4.85 8.84 40.56
N LYS A 451 4.79 10.09 41.04
CA LYS A 451 3.56 10.92 41.07
C LYS A 451 3.54 12.06 40.05
N GLY A 452 4.62 12.25 39.30
CA GLY A 452 4.74 13.31 38.30
C GLY A 452 4.15 12.92 36.94
N ASP A 453 4.30 13.82 35.96
CA ASP A 453 3.83 13.60 34.59
C ASP A 453 4.68 12.53 33.90
N THR A 454 4.06 11.72 33.05
CA THR A 454 4.74 10.63 32.33
C THR A 454 5.86 11.16 31.43
N LEU A 455 7.10 10.83 31.81
CA LEU A 455 8.29 11.20 31.05
C LEU A 455 8.24 10.64 29.62
N LYS A 456 8.70 11.45 28.66
CA LYS A 456 8.74 11.07 27.25
C LYS A 456 10.08 10.41 26.93
N ARG A 457 10.02 9.32 26.16
CA ARG A 457 11.22 8.70 25.59
C ARG A 457 11.85 9.69 24.63
N LEU A 458 13.12 10.01 24.83
CA LEU A 458 13.88 10.79 23.87
C LEU A 458 14.00 9.99 22.55
N LEU A 459 13.56 10.60 21.46
CA LEU A 459 13.71 10.07 20.10
C LEU A 459 14.76 10.93 19.41
N GLU A 460 15.96 10.40 19.23
CA GLU A 460 17.12 11.13 18.67
C GLU A 460 16.80 11.80 17.33
N GLN A 461 15.96 11.17 16.51
CA GLN A 461 15.66 11.61 15.15
C GLN A 461 14.65 12.77 15.03
N ARG A 462 14.12 13.34 16.12
CA ARG A 462 13.18 14.48 16.06
C ARG A 462 13.33 15.44 17.24
N TRP A 463 13.62 16.70 16.93
CA TRP A 463 13.79 17.75 17.94
C TRP A 463 12.48 18.07 18.69
N THR A 464 11.31 17.86 18.08
CA THR A 464 10.00 17.98 18.75
C THR A 464 9.87 17.02 19.94
N GLY A 465 10.52 15.85 19.86
CA GLY A 465 10.67 14.94 20.98
C GLY A 465 11.52 15.52 22.11
N HIS A 466 12.58 16.28 21.77
CA HIS A 466 13.43 16.96 22.75
C HIS A 466 12.64 18.04 23.50
N LEU A 467 11.85 18.86 22.81
CA LEU A 467 10.99 19.86 23.44
C LEU A 467 10.00 19.23 24.43
N ALA A 468 9.35 18.13 24.01
CA ALA A 468 8.40 17.41 24.85
C ALA A 468 9.08 16.80 26.09
N THR A 469 10.27 16.19 25.92
CA THR A 469 11.04 15.62 27.04
C THR A 469 11.45 16.71 28.02
N VAL A 470 12.09 17.79 27.57
CA VAL A 470 12.55 18.88 28.45
C VAL A 470 11.38 19.53 29.19
N THR A 471 10.27 19.78 28.49
CA THR A 471 9.09 20.41 29.10
C THR A 471 8.51 19.57 30.23
N VAL A 472 8.39 18.25 30.05
CA VAL A 472 7.88 17.36 31.08
C VAL A 472 8.87 17.22 32.24
N VAL A 473 10.19 17.09 31.96
CA VAL A 473 11.22 16.98 33.00
C VAL A 473 11.27 18.23 33.88
N LEU A 474 11.22 19.43 33.29
CA LEU A 474 11.19 20.68 34.06
C LEU A 474 9.90 20.84 34.85
N LYS A 475 8.75 20.46 34.28
CA LYS A 475 7.45 20.54 34.96
C LYS A 475 7.37 19.58 36.16
N SER A 476 7.91 18.37 36.02
CA SER A 476 7.93 17.34 37.06
C SER A 476 9.23 17.31 37.87
N PHE A 477 10.03 18.39 37.82
CA PHE A 477 11.36 18.41 38.45
C PHE A 477 11.32 18.11 39.96
N ASP A 478 10.37 18.72 40.68
CA ASP A 478 10.22 18.52 42.12
C ASP A 478 9.71 17.09 42.46
N ASP A 479 8.83 16.52 41.64
CA ASP A 479 8.36 15.13 41.78
C ASP A 479 9.48 14.11 41.52
N ILE A 480 10.29 14.34 40.48
CA ILE A 480 11.47 13.53 40.15
C ILE A 480 12.45 13.56 41.32
N PHE A 481 12.76 14.75 41.82
CA PHE A 481 13.70 14.89 42.94
C PHE A 481 13.20 14.21 44.22
N SER A 482 11.91 14.34 44.51
CA SER A 482 11.27 13.71 45.68
C SER A 482 11.31 12.19 45.58
N LEU A 483 10.98 11.63 44.41
CA LEU A 483 11.03 10.18 44.17
C LEU A 483 12.45 9.64 44.32
N LEU A 484 13.44 10.29 43.70
CA LEU A 484 14.82 9.85 43.78
C LEU A 484 15.32 9.87 45.23
N SER A 485 14.97 10.90 45.99
CA SER A 485 15.34 11.04 47.41
C SER A 485 14.67 9.99 48.30
N GLU A 486 13.40 9.65 48.02
CA GLU A 486 12.67 8.56 48.68
C GLU A 486 13.38 7.22 48.46
N ILE A 487 13.77 6.93 47.22
CA ILE A 487 14.43 5.67 46.86
C ILE A 487 15.82 5.58 47.50
N ASP A 488 16.62 6.65 47.44
CA ASP A 488 17.97 6.69 48.02
C ASP A 488 17.94 6.48 49.55
N SER A 489 16.98 7.11 50.23
CA SER A 489 16.86 7.07 51.69
C SER A 489 16.22 5.77 52.23
N ASN A 490 15.45 5.07 51.40
CA ASN A 490 14.68 3.91 51.84
C ASN A 490 15.41 2.57 51.57
N ARG A 491 15.83 1.91 52.66
CA ARG A 491 16.55 0.62 52.62
C ARG A 491 15.72 -0.55 52.06
N ALA A 492 14.41 -0.40 51.88
CA ALA A 492 13.55 -1.41 51.27
C ALA A 492 13.84 -1.60 49.76
N PHE A 493 14.38 -0.58 49.08
CA PHE A 493 14.80 -0.70 47.69
C PHE A 493 16.16 -1.40 47.59
N GLY A 494 16.40 -2.15 46.51
CA GLY A 494 17.68 -2.83 46.28
C GLY A 494 18.87 -1.85 46.17
N THR A 495 20.05 -2.29 46.60
CA THR A 495 21.25 -1.43 46.64
C THR A 495 21.59 -0.80 45.28
N ASP A 496 21.45 -1.53 44.19
CA ASP A 496 21.72 -1.00 42.83
C ASP A 496 20.76 0.14 42.45
N LEU A 497 19.48 0.03 42.80
CA LEU A 497 18.49 1.09 42.57
C LEU A 497 18.80 2.35 43.38
N ARG A 498 19.24 2.20 44.64
CA ARG A 498 19.62 3.33 45.48
C ARG A 498 20.88 4.03 44.95
N ILE A 499 21.88 3.27 44.50
CA ILE A 499 23.10 3.83 43.89
C ILE A 499 22.78 4.60 42.61
N GLU A 500 21.93 4.04 41.74
CA GLU A 500 21.49 4.72 40.52
C GLU A 500 20.67 5.99 40.84
N ALA A 501 19.78 5.93 41.84
CA ALA A 501 19.04 7.09 42.32
C ALA A 501 19.98 8.19 42.84
N ALA A 502 20.95 7.86 43.69
CA ALA A 502 21.96 8.80 44.19
C ALA A 502 22.78 9.44 43.06
N GLY A 503 23.13 8.66 42.04
CA GLY A 503 23.80 9.15 40.83
C GLY A 503 22.94 10.17 40.06
N LEU A 504 21.65 9.87 39.88
CA LEU A 504 20.69 10.77 39.22
C LEU A 504 20.42 12.03 40.03
N ILE A 505 20.30 11.94 41.37
CA ILE A 505 20.18 13.10 42.27
C ILE A 505 21.36 14.04 42.03
N ARG A 506 22.59 13.51 42.03
CA ARG A 506 23.78 14.32 41.82
C ARG A 506 23.76 15.03 40.46
N ALA A 507 23.28 14.36 39.41
CA ALA A 507 23.21 14.93 38.06
C ALA A 507 22.14 16.03 37.95
N VAL A 508 20.94 15.81 38.50
CA VAL A 508 19.85 16.81 38.41
C VAL A 508 20.02 17.98 39.38
N SER A 509 20.80 17.80 40.46
CA SER A 509 21.17 18.86 41.41
C SER A 509 22.30 19.76 40.91
N GLU A 510 22.89 19.48 39.76
CA GLU A 510 23.91 20.36 39.20
C GLU A 510 23.25 21.69 38.77
N PRO A 511 23.80 22.87 39.15
CA PRO A 511 23.21 24.17 38.79
C PRO A 511 23.04 24.34 37.27
N SER A 512 23.95 23.74 36.49
CA SER A 512 23.90 23.71 35.03
C SER A 512 22.69 22.95 34.49
N PHE A 513 22.18 21.93 35.19
CA PHE A 513 21.09 21.08 34.69
C PHE A 513 19.79 21.86 34.50
N GLU A 514 19.35 22.62 35.52
CA GLU A 514 18.12 23.40 35.42
C GLU A 514 18.29 24.57 34.42
N PHE A 515 19.46 25.22 34.43
CA PHE A 515 19.77 26.30 33.49
C PHE A 515 19.72 25.80 32.03
N ILE A 516 20.44 24.72 31.72
CA ILE A 516 20.47 24.09 30.39
C ILE A 516 19.06 23.67 29.98
N GLY A 517 18.31 23.04 30.88
CA GLY A 517 16.93 22.65 30.61
C GLY A 517 16.07 23.85 30.21
N ARG A 518 16.08 24.94 30.98
CA ARG A 518 15.29 26.15 30.69
C ARG A 518 15.76 26.85 29.41
N PHE A 519 17.07 26.93 29.21
CA PHE A 519 17.67 27.52 28.02
C PHE A 519 17.26 26.78 26.74
N VAL A 520 17.47 25.46 26.73
CA VAL A 520 17.08 24.59 25.60
C VAL A 520 15.56 24.65 25.39
N GLN A 521 14.76 24.59 26.46
CA GLN A 521 13.31 24.72 26.36
C GLN A 521 12.92 26.01 25.63
N LYS A 522 13.54 27.15 25.98
CA LYS A 522 13.23 28.45 25.39
C LYS A 522 13.55 28.50 23.89
N ILE A 523 14.72 28.00 23.47
CA ILE A 523 15.08 27.88 22.04
C ILE A 523 14.05 27.01 21.31
N LEU A 524 13.78 25.82 21.84
CA LEU A 524 12.90 24.85 21.19
C LEU A 524 11.44 25.36 21.11
N GLN A 525 10.96 26.07 22.12
CA GLN A 525 9.62 26.68 22.10
C GLN A 525 9.49 27.76 21.02
N LEU A 526 10.52 28.61 20.83
CA LEU A 526 10.51 29.62 19.77
C LEU A 526 10.40 29.01 18.37
N LEU A 527 10.99 27.82 18.17
CA LEU A 527 11.02 27.15 16.87
C LEU A 527 9.81 26.24 16.62
N ASP A 528 8.97 25.98 17.63
CA ASP A 528 7.83 25.05 17.52
C ASP A 528 6.71 25.59 16.63
N ALA A 529 6.36 26.87 16.79
CA ALA A 529 5.38 27.53 15.92
C ALA A 529 5.86 27.58 14.46
N PRO A 530 7.08 28.06 14.15
CA PRO A 530 7.64 27.98 12.79
C PRO A 530 7.61 26.57 12.20
N ASN A 531 8.00 25.55 12.96
CA ASN A 531 7.97 24.16 12.50
C ASN A 531 6.56 23.70 12.12
N LYS A 532 5.56 23.96 12.96
CA LYS A 532 4.16 23.62 12.68
C LYS A 532 3.63 24.37 11.45
N MET A 533 3.96 25.65 11.33
CA MET A 533 3.55 26.46 10.18
C MET A 533 4.21 26.00 8.88
N LEU A 534 5.49 25.64 8.89
CA LEU A 534 6.21 25.11 7.71
C LEU A 534 5.58 23.82 7.16
N GLN A 535 4.92 23.04 8.03
CA GLN A 535 4.18 21.81 7.72
C GLN A 535 2.72 22.04 7.29
N SER A 536 2.26 23.29 7.25
CA SER A 536 0.89 23.62 6.82
C SER A 536 0.72 23.40 5.31
N GLU A 537 -0.45 22.90 4.91
CA GLU A 537 -0.82 22.69 3.50
C GLU A 537 -0.84 24.00 2.71
N GLN A 538 -1.20 25.10 3.38
CA GLN A 538 -1.27 26.45 2.81
C GLN A 538 0.09 27.14 2.73
N MET A 539 1.17 26.53 3.25
CA MET A 539 2.49 27.15 3.26
C MET A 539 3.04 27.24 1.83
N ASP A 540 3.31 28.44 1.34
CA ASP A 540 4.02 28.69 0.09
C ASP A 540 5.51 29.00 0.32
N LEU A 541 6.29 29.02 -0.75
CA LEU A 541 7.74 29.28 -0.73
C LEU A 541 8.08 30.63 -0.09
N LEU A 542 7.39 31.71 -0.48
CA LEU A 542 7.68 33.06 -0.03
C LEU A 542 7.34 33.23 1.46
N SER A 543 6.18 32.73 1.87
CA SER A 543 5.77 32.73 3.28
C SER A 543 6.73 31.90 4.13
N GLY A 544 7.15 30.73 3.65
CA GLY A 544 8.14 29.89 4.33
C GLY A 544 9.48 30.60 4.53
N MET A 545 9.98 31.29 3.50
CA MET A 545 11.21 32.09 3.61
C MET A 545 11.08 33.23 4.62
N ARG A 546 9.94 33.93 4.65
CA ARG A 546 9.68 35.00 5.63
C ARG A 546 9.61 34.45 7.05
N LEU A 547 8.95 33.32 7.25
CA LEU A 547 8.82 32.65 8.54
C LEU A 547 10.18 32.20 9.08
N VAL A 548 11.01 31.58 8.23
CA VAL A 548 12.38 31.18 8.56
C VAL A 548 13.22 32.40 8.96
N LYS A 549 13.13 33.49 8.20
CA LYS A 549 13.83 34.74 8.51
C LYS A 549 13.41 35.29 9.87
N SER A 550 12.10 35.36 10.12
CA SER A 550 11.53 35.80 11.40
C SER A 550 11.99 34.92 12.56
N ALA A 551 11.95 33.58 12.41
CA ALA A 551 12.44 32.65 13.42
C ALA A 551 13.93 32.86 13.73
N SER A 552 14.74 33.12 12.70
CA SER A 552 16.17 33.42 12.85
C SER A 552 16.41 34.74 13.61
N GLU A 553 15.61 35.76 13.32
CA GLU A 553 15.64 37.05 14.04
C GLU A 553 15.22 36.86 15.51
N CYS A 554 14.21 36.05 15.81
CA CYS A 554 13.81 35.73 17.18
C CYS A 554 14.91 34.99 17.96
N VAL A 555 15.58 34.01 17.34
CA VAL A 555 16.73 33.33 17.98
C VAL A 555 17.88 34.30 18.22
N ALA A 556 18.15 35.22 17.29
CA ALA A 556 19.18 36.25 17.47
C ALA A 556 18.88 37.18 18.66
N GLN A 557 17.61 37.48 18.93
CA GLN A 557 17.21 38.30 20.09
C GLN A 557 17.47 37.61 21.44
N LEU A 558 17.51 36.28 21.48
CA LEU A 558 17.91 35.56 22.70
C LEU A 558 19.35 35.87 23.10
N ARG A 559 20.21 36.29 22.16
CA ARG A 559 21.63 36.55 22.38
C ARG A 559 21.86 37.89 23.11
N SER A 560 21.29 38.02 24.30
CA SER A 560 21.42 39.21 25.14
C SER A 560 21.69 38.85 26.59
N GLU A 561 22.40 39.75 27.27
CA GLU A 561 22.72 39.62 28.69
C GLU A 561 21.45 39.63 29.56
N SER A 562 20.44 40.40 29.14
CA SER A 562 19.14 40.44 29.80
C SER A 562 18.46 39.06 29.80
N GLU A 563 18.57 38.33 28.69
CA GLU A 563 17.94 37.01 28.58
C GLU A 563 18.71 35.93 29.33
N PHE A 564 20.05 36.00 29.32
CA PHE A 564 20.87 35.15 30.17
C PHE A 564 20.47 35.28 31.65
N ASN A 565 20.43 36.52 32.15
CA ASN A 565 20.07 36.79 33.55
C ASN A 565 18.62 36.39 33.88
N ASN A 566 17.70 36.51 32.93
CA ASN A 566 16.31 36.06 33.10
C ASN A 566 16.25 34.54 33.29
N ILE A 567 16.95 33.76 32.44
CA ILE A 567 16.98 32.30 32.56
C ILE A 567 17.65 31.89 33.88
N LEU A 568 18.78 32.52 34.22
CA LEU A 568 19.51 32.23 35.45
C LEU A 568 18.66 32.53 36.69
N GLY A 569 17.94 33.64 36.70
CA GLY A 569 17.05 34.03 37.81
C GLY A 569 15.83 33.11 38.01
N GLN A 570 15.51 32.26 37.03
CA GLN A 570 14.44 31.26 37.15
C GLN A 570 14.92 29.92 37.73
N CYS A 571 16.23 29.71 37.85
CA CYS A 571 16.80 28.49 38.42
C CYS A 571 16.72 28.54 39.95
N LYS A 572 16.27 27.45 40.59
CA LYS A 572 16.19 27.38 42.06
C LYS A 572 17.56 27.00 42.62
N GLU A 573 18.16 27.82 43.47
CA GLU A 573 19.28 27.36 44.29
C GLU A 573 18.79 26.27 45.27
N LYS A 574 19.34 25.06 45.16
CA LYS A 574 19.08 23.96 46.12
C LYS A 574 20.38 23.55 46.80
N GLU A 575 20.30 23.21 48.09
CA GLU A 575 21.45 22.77 48.90
C GLU A 575 22.12 21.54 48.28
N ARG A 576 23.43 21.63 48.04
CA ARG A 576 24.25 20.53 47.52
C ARG A 576 24.43 19.46 48.62
N PRO A 577 24.32 18.16 48.32
CA PRO A 577 24.89 17.14 49.20
C PRO A 577 26.40 17.37 49.31
N GLN A 578 26.90 17.60 50.52
CA GLN A 578 28.31 17.95 50.75
C GLN A 578 29.23 16.88 50.15
N LYS A 579 30.11 17.28 49.20
CA LYS A 579 31.24 16.43 48.79
C LYS A 579 31.98 16.00 50.05
N ARG A 580 32.18 14.69 50.26
CA ARG A 580 33.05 14.17 51.32
C ARG A 580 34.38 14.91 51.24
N LYS A 581 34.71 15.73 52.25
CA LYS A 581 36.02 16.38 52.35
C LYS A 581 37.07 15.28 52.32
N ARG A 582 37.92 15.28 51.30
CA ARG A 582 39.05 14.36 51.21
C ARG A 582 39.96 14.68 52.40
N MET A 583 40.10 13.75 53.34
CA MET A 583 41.09 13.90 54.40
C MET A 583 42.47 13.87 53.75
N VAL A 584 43.16 15.00 53.76
CA VAL A 584 44.56 15.07 53.36
C VAL A 584 45.36 14.23 54.35
N ASN A 585 46.17 13.32 53.83
CA ASN A 585 46.98 12.42 54.64
C ASN A 585 47.99 13.25 55.45
N LYS A 586 47.93 13.18 56.79
CA LYS A 586 48.82 13.94 57.70
C LYS A 586 50.31 13.61 57.51
N SER A 587 50.64 12.49 56.86
CA SER A 587 52.03 12.08 56.60
C SER A 587 52.77 12.89 55.52
N LEU A 588 52.10 13.79 54.79
CA LEU A 588 52.68 14.55 53.68
C LEU A 588 52.91 16.04 53.99
N GLN A 589 52.80 16.45 55.26
CA GLN A 589 52.94 17.86 55.68
C GLN A 589 54.37 18.43 55.60
N GLY A 590 55.37 17.60 55.25
CA GLY A 590 56.78 17.99 55.12
C GLY A 590 57.32 18.05 53.69
N TYR A 591 56.48 17.83 52.67
CA TYR A 591 56.90 17.93 51.27
C TYR A 591 56.32 19.20 50.64
N VAL A 592 57.18 20.03 50.07
CA VAL A 592 56.77 21.15 49.22
C VAL A 592 56.29 20.58 47.90
N VAL A 593 55.02 20.79 47.58
CA VAL A 593 54.47 20.58 46.24
C VAL A 593 54.72 21.87 45.48
N GLU A 594 55.70 21.87 44.56
CA GLU A 594 56.08 23.08 43.81
C GLU A 594 55.05 23.46 42.74
N GLU A 595 54.18 22.54 42.31
CA GLU A 595 53.03 22.84 41.46
C GLU A 595 51.82 21.92 41.78
N THR A 596 50.68 22.53 42.10
CA THR A 596 49.37 21.86 42.04
C THR A 596 48.78 22.07 40.65
N VAL A 597 48.90 21.10 39.76
CA VAL A 597 48.10 21.10 38.52
C VAL A 597 46.66 20.75 38.90
N GLY A 598 45.77 21.75 38.88
CA GLY A 598 44.33 21.54 38.84
C GLY A 598 43.54 21.75 40.14
N GLN A 599 43.88 22.73 40.98
CA GLN A 599 43.00 23.14 42.08
C GLN A 599 42.67 24.63 42.00
N GLN A 600 41.75 25.00 41.11
CA GLN A 600 41.07 26.29 41.22
C GLN A 600 40.04 26.20 42.35
N GLN A 601 40.18 27.09 43.33
CA GLN A 601 39.14 27.39 44.30
C GLN A 601 37.99 28.02 43.53
N GLY A 602 36.85 27.32 43.47
CA GLY A 602 35.65 27.80 42.78
C GLY A 602 35.07 29.02 43.48
N ASP A 603 35.46 30.19 42.99
CA ASP A 603 34.68 31.40 43.12
C ASP A 603 33.41 31.26 42.26
N THR A 604 32.29 31.77 42.77
CA THR A 604 30.98 31.80 42.11
C THR A 604 31.00 32.40 40.69
N ASP A 605 32.03 33.18 40.34
CA ASP A 605 32.23 33.76 39.00
C ASP A 605 32.56 32.72 37.91
N GLU A 606 33.23 31.60 38.21
CA GLU A 606 33.60 30.61 37.18
C GLU A 606 32.39 29.82 36.66
N GLY A 607 31.42 29.53 37.54
CA GLY A 607 30.20 28.81 37.18
C GLY A 607 29.31 29.62 36.24
N ASP A 608 29.11 30.91 36.55
CA ASP A 608 28.36 31.83 35.70
C ASP A 608 29.11 32.11 34.39
N THR A 609 30.44 32.16 34.42
CA THR A 609 31.27 32.31 33.21
C THR A 609 31.10 31.13 32.26
N GLU A 610 31.09 29.90 32.77
CA GLU A 610 30.88 28.70 31.94
C GLU A 610 29.44 28.60 31.43
N LEU A 611 28.43 28.95 32.23
CA LEU A 611 27.04 29.03 31.75
C LEU A 611 26.85 30.12 30.70
N ARG A 612 27.52 31.27 30.82
CA ARG A 612 27.54 32.31 29.78
C ARG A 612 28.23 31.81 28.51
N ARG A 613 29.38 31.15 28.63
CA ARG A 613 30.08 30.52 27.50
C ARG A 613 29.14 29.56 26.78
N LEU A 614 28.50 28.66 27.51
CA LEU A 614 27.54 27.68 26.99
C LEU A 614 26.34 28.35 26.30
N PHE A 615 25.76 29.37 26.93
CA PHE A 615 24.63 30.13 26.40
C PHE A 615 24.95 30.80 25.07
N TYR A 616 26.04 31.58 25.03
CA TYR A 616 26.42 32.32 23.83
C TYR A 616 26.92 31.40 22.71
N SER A 617 27.74 30.39 23.02
CA SER A 617 28.24 29.42 22.03
C SER A 617 27.11 28.63 21.37
N THR A 618 26.14 28.15 22.15
CA THR A 618 24.98 27.41 21.63
C THR A 618 24.12 28.32 20.75
N LEU A 619 23.88 29.58 21.16
CA LEU A 619 23.13 30.54 20.34
C LEU A 619 23.87 30.91 19.06
N ASP A 620 25.19 31.08 19.11
CA ASP A 620 26.00 31.38 17.93
C ASP A 620 26.02 30.19 16.96
N ALA A 621 26.07 28.95 17.47
CA ALA A 621 25.91 27.74 16.68
C ALA A 621 24.52 27.66 16.05
N ALA A 622 23.46 27.86 16.84
CA ALA A 622 22.07 27.87 16.39
C ALA A 622 21.84 28.95 15.32
N PHE A 623 22.40 30.16 15.50
CA PHE A 623 22.28 31.26 14.55
C PHE A 623 23.04 30.98 13.26
N LYS A 624 24.28 30.50 13.34
CA LYS A 624 25.08 30.11 12.17
C LYS A 624 24.38 29.04 11.36
N HIS A 625 23.77 28.07 12.03
CA HIS A 625 22.97 27.03 11.39
C HIS A 625 21.65 27.59 10.83
N ALA A 626 20.97 28.50 11.54
CA ALA A 626 19.76 29.16 11.03
C ALA A 626 20.00 29.99 9.76
N LEU A 627 21.17 30.63 9.62
CA LEU A 627 21.57 31.30 8.37
C LEU A 627 21.69 30.33 7.17
N THR A 628 21.76 29.02 7.41
CA THR A 628 21.83 27.99 6.35
C THR A 628 20.46 27.46 5.93
N PHE A 629 19.35 27.99 6.47
CA PHE A 629 18.02 27.65 6.00
C PHE A 629 17.83 28.10 4.54
N GLY A 630 17.79 27.12 3.63
CA GLY A 630 17.47 27.29 2.20
C GLY A 630 16.02 26.85 1.93
N ALA A 631 15.43 27.21 0.80
CA ALA A 631 13.98 27.25 0.69
C ALA A 631 13.21 26.02 0.14
N SER A 632 12.12 25.58 0.83
CA SER A 632 10.82 24.91 0.44
C SER A 632 10.37 23.51 0.98
N THR A 633 9.08 23.13 0.80
CA THR A 633 8.04 22.83 1.85
C THR A 633 7.66 21.34 2.15
N ALA A 634 6.83 21.13 3.19
CA ALA A 634 6.93 20.01 4.15
C ALA A 634 5.76 18.99 4.26
N MET A 635 4.95 18.72 3.23
CA MET A 635 3.79 17.80 3.39
C MET A 635 4.12 16.30 3.39
N CYS A 636 5.35 15.97 3.07
CA CYS A 636 5.88 14.63 3.11
C CYS A 636 5.75 13.95 4.49
N GLU A 637 6.00 14.68 5.59
CA GLU A 637 5.98 14.10 6.95
C GLU A 637 4.59 13.62 7.41
N ASN A 638 3.53 14.30 6.97
CA ASN A 638 2.14 13.96 7.33
C ASN A 638 1.72 12.62 6.73
N SER A 639 2.23 12.29 5.53
CA SER A 639 1.97 11.00 4.88
C SER A 639 2.56 9.84 5.69
N PHE A 640 3.76 10.00 6.25
CA PHE A 640 4.41 9.00 7.11
C PHE A 640 3.79 8.89 8.50
N SER A 641 3.27 9.99 9.05
CA SER A 641 2.48 9.97 10.29
C SER A 641 1.17 9.20 10.11
N THR A 642 0.48 9.42 8.98
CA THR A 642 -0.73 8.67 8.60
C THR A 642 -0.41 7.20 8.39
N LEU A 643 0.70 6.89 7.71
CA LEU A 643 1.24 5.55 7.59
C LEU A 643 1.44 4.92 8.99
N LYS A 644 2.06 5.60 9.95
CA LYS A 644 2.20 5.09 11.33
C LYS A 644 0.85 4.86 12.04
N SER A 645 -0.13 5.74 11.84
CA SER A 645 -1.48 5.60 12.44
C SER A 645 -2.28 4.45 11.84
N VAL A 646 -2.16 4.21 10.54
CA VAL A 646 -2.76 3.06 9.84
C VAL A 646 -2.01 1.75 10.21
N LEU A 647 -0.79 1.86 10.76
CA LEU A 647 0.13 0.76 11.10
C LEU A 647 0.32 0.50 12.60
N THR A 648 -0.76 0.35 13.40
CA THR A 648 -0.61 -0.31 14.72
C THR A 648 -0.10 -1.75 14.53
N ASP A 649 0.84 -2.22 15.37
CA ASP A 649 1.55 -3.53 15.55
C ASP A 649 1.64 -4.58 14.41
N ASN A 650 0.73 -4.60 13.45
CA ASN A 650 0.62 -5.50 12.31
C ASN A 650 1.46 -5.09 11.08
N ARG A 651 2.53 -4.30 11.26
CA ARG A 651 3.45 -3.91 10.17
C ARG A 651 4.08 -5.13 9.48
N LEU A 652 4.15 -6.27 10.16
CA LEU A 652 4.84 -7.49 9.71
C LEU A 652 3.98 -8.41 8.82
N SER A 653 2.66 -8.20 8.70
CA SER A 653 1.76 -9.14 7.99
C SER A 653 1.06 -8.57 6.75
N MET A 654 1.31 -7.31 6.35
CA MET A 654 0.66 -6.69 5.19
C MET A 654 1.58 -6.58 3.98
N LEU A 655 1.10 -7.05 2.82
CA LEU A 655 1.74 -6.80 1.51
C LEU A 655 1.84 -5.30 1.22
N HIS A 656 2.98 -4.86 0.66
CA HIS A 656 3.29 -3.46 0.38
C HIS A 656 2.21 -2.73 -0.44
N GLN A 657 1.60 -3.41 -1.43
CA GLN A 657 0.58 -2.80 -2.30
C GLN A 657 -0.73 -2.46 -1.55
N ARG A 658 -1.23 -3.38 -0.71
CA ARG A 658 -2.44 -3.11 0.09
C ARG A 658 -2.21 -1.92 1.02
N LYS A 659 -1.03 -1.88 1.64
CA LYS A 659 -0.60 -0.80 2.52
C LYS A 659 -0.62 0.55 1.80
N ALA A 660 -0.09 0.62 0.58
CA ALA A 660 -0.09 1.84 -0.22
C ALA A 660 -1.52 2.36 -0.47
N HIS A 661 -2.42 1.50 -0.94
CA HIS A 661 -3.80 1.88 -1.24
C HIS A 661 -4.59 2.36 -0.01
N LEU A 662 -4.45 1.68 1.13
CA LEU A 662 -5.12 2.08 2.37
C LEU A 662 -4.63 3.43 2.89
N VAL A 663 -3.32 3.68 2.82
CA VAL A 663 -2.77 4.97 3.26
C VAL A 663 -3.22 6.08 2.34
N GLN A 664 -3.30 5.84 1.02
CA GLN A 664 -3.83 6.81 0.07
C GLN A 664 -5.27 7.21 0.41
N LEU A 665 -6.17 6.23 0.57
CA LEU A 665 -7.57 6.47 0.96
C LEU A 665 -7.70 7.18 2.31
N ALA A 666 -6.86 6.82 3.28
CA ALA A 666 -6.88 7.42 4.62
C ALA A 666 -6.35 8.87 4.65
N PHE A 667 -5.41 9.18 3.75
CA PHE A 667 -4.80 10.51 3.64
C PHE A 667 -5.71 11.47 2.87
N GLU A 668 -6.17 11.05 1.68
CA GLU A 668 -7.09 11.80 0.81
C GLU A 668 -8.53 11.65 1.29
N ARG A 669 -8.78 12.07 2.54
CA ARG A 669 -10.06 11.86 3.24
C ARG A 669 -11.21 12.65 2.60
N ASP A 670 -10.94 13.85 2.09
CA ASP A 670 -11.90 14.69 1.37
C ASP A 670 -12.40 14.01 0.09
N LEU A 671 -11.48 13.46 -0.72
CA LEU A 671 -11.82 12.68 -1.91
C LEU A 671 -12.46 11.34 -1.54
N THR A 672 -11.92 10.64 -0.56
CA THR A 672 -12.44 9.34 -0.12
C THR A 672 -13.86 9.46 0.44
N LYS A 673 -14.27 10.60 1.00
CA LYS A 673 -15.68 10.82 1.39
C LYS A 673 -16.64 10.88 0.20
N ARG A 674 -16.18 11.10 -1.03
CA ARG A 674 -17.02 11.16 -2.25
C ARG A 674 -17.50 9.78 -2.74
N PHE A 675 -17.03 8.67 -2.15
CA PHE A 675 -17.54 7.30 -2.41
C PHE A 675 -18.98 7.04 -1.91
N THR A 676 -19.90 7.99 -2.05
CA THR A 676 -21.30 7.86 -1.60
C THR A 676 -22.21 7.29 -2.69
N THR A 677 -22.19 7.89 -3.89
CA THR A 677 -23.13 7.54 -4.98
C THR A 677 -22.40 7.26 -6.30
N GLU A 678 -21.90 8.28 -7.01
CA GLU A 678 -21.31 8.11 -8.35
C GLU A 678 -20.02 7.29 -8.32
N TRP A 679 -19.15 7.57 -7.35
CA TRP A 679 -17.90 6.84 -7.22
C TRP A 679 -18.10 5.41 -6.73
N LYS A 680 -19.13 5.18 -5.89
CA LYS A 680 -19.52 3.83 -5.48
C LYS A 680 -20.00 3.02 -6.68
N GLU A 681 -20.77 3.65 -7.55
CA GLU A 681 -21.19 3.07 -8.84
C GLU A 681 -20.00 2.74 -9.74
N ALA A 682 -19.00 3.62 -9.82
CA ALA A 682 -17.76 3.35 -10.56
C ALA A 682 -16.96 2.17 -9.97
N VAL A 683 -16.86 2.07 -8.64
CA VAL A 683 -16.25 0.92 -7.95
C VAL A 683 -16.99 -0.37 -8.31
N MET A 684 -18.33 -0.36 -8.23
CA MET A 684 -19.15 -1.53 -8.55
C MET A 684 -19.00 -1.97 -10.01
N LYS A 685 -18.98 -1.04 -10.97
CA LYS A 685 -18.75 -1.35 -12.40
C LYS A 685 -17.40 -2.02 -12.62
N ARG A 686 -16.32 -1.45 -12.07
CA ARG A 686 -14.98 -2.05 -12.16
C ARG A 686 -14.90 -3.40 -11.47
N PHE A 687 -15.52 -3.52 -10.29
CA PHE A 687 -15.57 -4.78 -9.57
C PHE A 687 -16.34 -5.85 -10.34
N ASN A 688 -17.43 -5.49 -11.03
CA ASN A 688 -18.23 -6.41 -11.86
C ASN A 688 -17.54 -6.83 -13.17
N SER A 689 -16.51 -6.11 -13.62
CA SER A 689 -15.75 -6.48 -14.83
C SER A 689 -14.98 -7.81 -14.71
N GLY A 690 -14.70 -8.23 -13.47
CA GLY A 690 -14.13 -9.55 -13.19
C GLY A 690 -15.17 -10.67 -13.24
N ARG A 691 -14.73 -11.94 -13.22
CA ARG A 691 -15.65 -13.08 -13.12
C ARG A 691 -16.31 -13.10 -11.74
N ARG A 692 -17.54 -12.59 -11.62
CA ARG A 692 -18.33 -12.56 -10.38
C ARG A 692 -19.50 -13.52 -10.40
N ARG A 693 -19.86 -14.00 -9.21
CA ARG A 693 -21.04 -14.84 -8.94
C ARG A 693 -22.28 -13.98 -8.72
N LEU A 694 -22.13 -12.81 -8.10
CA LEU A 694 -23.18 -11.80 -8.05
C LEU A 694 -23.04 -10.89 -9.28
N GLN A 695 -24.10 -10.84 -10.09
CA GLN A 695 -24.20 -9.88 -11.19
C GLN A 695 -24.68 -8.53 -10.63
N LEU A 696 -23.99 -7.45 -10.98
CA LEU A 696 -24.35 -6.08 -10.57
C LEU A 696 -25.01 -5.25 -11.69
N TYR A 697 -24.77 -5.64 -12.94
CA TYR A 697 -25.22 -4.98 -14.17
C TYR A 697 -25.78 -5.99 -15.17
#